data_AF-A0A7D3ZKH5-F1
#
_entry.id   AF-A0A7D3ZKH5-F1
#
_cell.length_a   1.000
_cell.length_b   1.000
_cell.length_c   1.000
_cell.angle_alpha   90.00
_cell.angle_beta   90.00
_cell.angle_gamma   90.00
#
_symmetry.space_group_name_H-M   'P 1'
#
loop_
_entity.id
_entity.type
_entity.pdbx_description
1 polymer ?
#
loop_
_entity_poly.entity_id
_entity_poly.type
_entity_poly.pdbx_seq_one_letter_code
_entity_poly.pdbx_strand_id
1 'polypeptide(L)'
;MAWQLHYTSARRGPTGRAGFQFVAETPGLPDGLRAAVTPYMSYRPPPDAPLSPDDAELSAFPVSLLYDRVDGRPLLLRCRYLGRDYSGRYGNFFAHAVVADPDELEGLRPAELWHAPMWSPLPGGGDLDELDDLAPGAALDPESLAAWLAGSGPPDPYGTLARLVDAVADVLGRGHGRIVLVAADVELIARWIAVVSYSLPVAAAARLSFVTYTADPDGAAQRLVGTTPDVWAAVRHHASHALAVDLHAGLTGAGEASRFARAVAACWRDADFPGLDALGELAPPAGAAPPDPAALEGAATLLALCRRDGPVTPDEERAAAALLARPGAPVPDWVWRDLAPGVASMGLELALAVHERALAAGATGVARDCAARIAVLALSDPAARERMPELPERADELEPRVSQALADAPDLAEVAAVAAVAARAGTRVDPDELASAAAGRARLGAADLPAAHRACPAAARDALLDGAVTGLAAAARRERAAALTPATCDLLYEHAAERLRAVPAVAIPVLASVGRRERGRRIEVTGALLRLAPADGGDDVDAALAEVWAAPPSAVECVDLLDAFGKELADRPVLAVLPSRTFERLGCDALADAQTLRLAARVQAVLPDGRAAADATAVRAYADAITAGRPDDAARAMDA
;
A
#
# COMPACT_ATOMS: atom_id res chain seq x y z
N MET A 1 38.09 -19.52 -17.54
CA MET A 1 39.54 -19.79 -17.36
C MET A 1 40.06 -19.11 -16.11
N ALA A 2 41.00 -19.72 -15.40
CA ALA A 2 41.68 -19.13 -14.25
C ALA A 2 43.22 -19.17 -14.41
N TRP A 3 43.87 -18.02 -14.22
CA TRP A 3 45.32 -17.84 -14.33
C TRP A 3 45.95 -17.64 -12.96
N GLN A 4 47.12 -18.23 -12.76
CA GLN A 4 47.92 -18.12 -11.54
C GLN A 4 49.11 -17.19 -11.76
N LEU A 5 49.46 -16.41 -10.73
CA LEU A 5 50.71 -15.65 -10.68
C LEU A 5 51.37 -15.81 -9.30
N HIS A 6 52.67 -16.11 -9.31
CA HIS A 6 53.51 -16.20 -8.11
C HIS A 6 54.45 -15.01 -8.02
N TYR A 7 54.40 -14.29 -6.91
CA TYR A 7 55.21 -13.10 -6.64
C TYR A 7 56.02 -13.24 -5.35
N THR A 8 57.33 -13.06 -5.43
CA THR A 8 58.23 -13.10 -4.26
C THR A 8 59.58 -12.45 -4.57
N SER A 9 60.43 -12.29 -3.55
CA SER A 9 61.82 -11.83 -3.74
C SER A 9 62.71 -12.96 -4.25
N ALA A 10 63.27 -12.80 -5.45
CA ALA A 10 64.12 -13.81 -6.09
C ALA A 10 65.50 -13.27 -6.50
N ARG A 11 66.53 -14.13 -6.45
CA ARG A 11 67.90 -13.79 -6.88
C ARG A 11 68.00 -13.62 -8.39
N ARG A 12 67.27 -14.47 -9.13
CA ARG A 12 67.13 -14.47 -10.59
C ARG A 12 65.68 -14.82 -10.88
N GLY A 13 64.96 -13.92 -11.53
CA GLY A 13 63.62 -14.16 -12.06
C GLY A 13 63.54 -13.79 -13.54
N PRO A 14 62.35 -13.88 -14.15
CA PRO A 14 62.12 -13.64 -15.58
C PRO A 14 62.62 -12.26 -16.07
N THR A 15 62.68 -11.26 -15.18
CA THR A 15 63.17 -9.91 -15.51
C THR A 15 64.69 -9.80 -15.58
N GLY A 16 65.43 -10.83 -15.16
CA GLY A 16 66.88 -10.81 -15.02
C GLY A 16 67.41 -9.96 -13.87
N ARG A 17 66.54 -9.29 -13.11
CA ARG A 17 66.88 -8.46 -11.95
C ARG A 17 66.65 -9.23 -10.65
N ALA A 18 67.35 -8.83 -9.59
CA ALA A 18 67.16 -9.38 -8.26
C ALA A 18 66.15 -8.52 -7.47
N GLY A 19 65.37 -9.16 -6.58
CA GLY A 19 64.32 -8.51 -5.80
C GLY A 19 62.92 -9.06 -6.09
N PHE A 20 61.91 -8.34 -5.60
CA PHE A 20 60.50 -8.71 -5.76
C PHE A 20 60.06 -8.63 -7.22
N GLN A 21 59.51 -9.73 -7.73
CA GLN A 21 59.00 -9.85 -9.09
C GLN A 21 58.06 -11.07 -9.20
N PHE A 22 57.34 -11.17 -10.32
CA PHE A 22 56.66 -12.40 -10.68
C PHE A 22 57.69 -13.46 -11.08
N VAL A 23 57.66 -14.61 -10.42
CA VAL A 23 58.62 -15.71 -10.60
C VAL A 23 58.04 -16.90 -11.35
N ALA A 24 56.71 -17.00 -11.36
CA ALA A 24 55.98 -18.00 -12.14
C ALA A 24 54.59 -17.47 -12.49
N GLU A 25 54.05 -17.92 -13.62
CA GLU A 25 52.71 -17.56 -14.08
C GLU A 25 52.13 -18.60 -15.03
N THR A 26 50.80 -18.67 -15.11
CA THR A 26 50.12 -19.47 -16.14
C THR A 26 50.32 -18.83 -17.51
N PRO A 27 50.72 -19.59 -18.55
CA PRO A 27 50.83 -19.07 -19.91
C PRO A 27 49.53 -18.46 -20.44
N GLY A 28 49.62 -17.51 -21.36
CA GLY A 28 48.44 -16.91 -22.00
C GLY A 28 47.68 -15.89 -21.15
N LEU A 29 48.32 -15.32 -20.12
CA LEU A 29 47.78 -14.20 -19.34
C LEU A 29 47.31 -13.05 -20.25
N PRO A 30 46.11 -12.49 -20.00
CA PRO A 30 45.65 -11.29 -20.69
C PRO A 30 46.62 -10.10 -20.56
N ASP A 31 46.74 -9.32 -21.63
CA ASP A 31 47.57 -8.12 -21.66
C ASP A 31 47.16 -7.14 -20.55
N GLY A 32 48.15 -6.55 -19.87
CA GLY A 32 47.94 -5.58 -18.79
C GLY A 32 47.60 -6.18 -17.43
N LEU A 33 47.17 -7.45 -17.35
CA LEU A 33 46.73 -8.07 -16.10
C LEU A 33 47.82 -8.08 -15.02
N ARG A 34 49.06 -8.36 -15.40
CA ARG A 34 50.21 -8.32 -14.48
C ARG A 34 50.35 -6.94 -13.82
N ALA A 35 50.19 -5.87 -14.60
CA ALA A 35 50.29 -4.50 -14.09
C ALA A 35 49.11 -4.16 -13.18
N ALA A 36 47.91 -4.66 -13.50
CA ALA A 36 46.70 -4.42 -12.73
C ALA A 36 46.68 -5.16 -11.38
N VAL A 37 47.29 -6.35 -11.30
CA VAL A 37 47.41 -7.15 -10.07
C VAL A 37 48.58 -6.70 -9.18
N THR A 38 49.64 -6.13 -9.75
CA THR A 38 50.86 -5.70 -9.00
C THR A 38 50.60 -4.85 -7.75
N PRO A 39 49.68 -3.85 -7.75
CA PRO A 39 49.40 -3.03 -6.56
C PRO A 39 48.94 -3.82 -5.34
N TYR A 40 48.34 -5.00 -5.55
CA TYR A 40 47.86 -5.87 -4.49
C TYR A 40 48.98 -6.75 -3.90
N MET A 41 50.12 -6.91 -4.58
CA MET A 41 51.23 -7.77 -4.19
C MET A 41 52.03 -7.16 -3.03
N SER A 42 51.43 -7.11 -1.85
CA SER A 42 52.05 -6.57 -0.65
C SER A 42 51.70 -7.39 0.58
N TYR A 43 52.64 -7.44 1.53
CA TYR A 43 52.43 -8.02 2.83
C TYR A 43 53.36 -7.34 3.84
N ARG A 44 52.82 -6.99 5.00
CA ARG A 44 53.58 -6.47 6.14
C ARG A 44 53.18 -7.29 7.37
N PRO A 45 54.14 -7.83 8.14
CA PRO A 45 53.84 -8.48 9.41
C PRO A 45 53.18 -7.52 10.43
N PRO A 46 52.44 -8.06 11.42
CA PRO A 46 51.95 -7.27 12.55
C PRO A 46 53.11 -6.60 13.33
N PRO A 47 52.91 -5.40 13.90
CA PRO A 47 53.92 -4.73 14.73
C PRO A 47 54.50 -5.59 15.85
N ASP A 48 53.69 -6.45 16.47
CA ASP A 48 54.12 -7.30 17.58
C ASP A 48 54.76 -8.63 17.12
N ALA A 49 54.86 -8.88 15.81
CA ALA A 49 55.47 -10.09 15.29
C ALA A 49 57.00 -10.09 15.48
N PRO A 50 57.65 -11.25 15.72
CA PRO A 50 59.10 -11.33 15.88
C PRO A 50 59.85 -10.76 14.65
N LEU A 51 60.88 -9.93 14.89
CA LEU A 51 61.71 -9.35 13.82
C LEU A 51 62.61 -10.39 13.12
N SER A 52 62.90 -11.51 13.78
CA SER A 52 63.77 -12.58 13.27
C SER A 52 63.20 -13.95 13.65
N PRO A 53 62.06 -14.33 13.08
CA PRO A 53 61.35 -15.54 13.48
C PRO A 53 62.11 -16.80 13.11
N ASP A 54 61.93 -17.84 13.92
CA ASP A 54 62.24 -19.23 13.57
C ASP A 54 61.09 -19.89 12.77
N ASP A 55 61.25 -21.15 12.37
CA ASP A 55 60.27 -21.87 11.55
C ASP A 55 58.92 -22.09 12.26
N ALA A 56 58.92 -22.23 13.60
CA ALA A 56 57.70 -22.40 14.37
C ALA A 56 56.97 -21.05 14.51
N GLU A 57 57.69 -19.97 14.79
CA GLU A 57 57.17 -18.62 14.86
C GLU A 57 56.62 -18.15 13.50
N LEU A 58 57.27 -18.51 12.38
CA LEU A 58 56.80 -18.22 11.03
C LEU A 58 55.39 -18.76 10.76
N SER A 59 55.02 -19.90 11.35
CA SER A 59 53.69 -20.48 11.19
C SER A 59 52.58 -19.66 11.86
N ALA A 60 52.93 -18.81 12.83
CA ALA A 60 51.99 -17.93 13.53
C ALA A 60 51.76 -16.59 12.82
N PHE A 61 52.50 -16.29 11.74
CA PHE A 61 52.28 -15.06 10.97
C PHE A 61 50.93 -15.14 10.25
N PRO A 62 50.12 -14.07 10.26
CA PRO A 62 48.79 -14.10 9.67
C PRO A 62 48.88 -14.33 8.16
N VAL A 63 48.14 -15.31 7.65
CA VAL A 63 47.90 -15.43 6.21
C VAL A 63 46.89 -14.35 5.82
N SER A 64 47.11 -13.70 4.67
CA SER A 64 46.15 -12.75 4.10
C SER A 64 45.54 -13.36 2.85
N LEU A 65 44.21 -13.46 2.81
CA LEU A 65 43.45 -13.73 1.60
C LEU A 65 42.69 -12.47 1.27
N LEU A 66 42.85 -12.02 0.04
CA LEU A 66 42.17 -10.88 -0.53
C LEU A 66 41.29 -11.35 -1.67
N TYR A 67 40.08 -10.81 -1.72
CA TYR A 67 39.19 -10.87 -2.86
C TYR A 67 38.86 -9.47 -3.34
N ASP A 68 39.04 -9.23 -4.63
CA ASP A 68 38.70 -7.98 -5.30
C ASP A 68 38.35 -8.24 -6.78
N ARG A 69 38.09 -7.19 -7.55
CA ARG A 69 37.86 -7.27 -8.99
C ARG A 69 38.82 -6.38 -9.75
N VAL A 70 39.44 -6.93 -10.78
CA VAL A 70 40.39 -6.23 -11.65
C VAL A 70 39.91 -6.38 -13.08
N ASP A 71 39.68 -5.25 -13.77
CA ASP A 71 39.14 -5.23 -15.14
C ASP A 71 37.88 -6.10 -15.33
N GLY A 72 37.02 -6.11 -14.31
CA GLY A 72 35.78 -6.89 -14.29
C GLY A 72 35.94 -8.35 -13.87
N ARG A 73 37.16 -8.87 -13.77
CA ARG A 73 37.50 -10.26 -13.41
C ARG A 73 37.70 -10.42 -11.89
N PRO A 74 37.19 -11.50 -11.28
CA PRO A 74 37.58 -11.91 -9.93
C PRO A 74 39.10 -12.02 -9.75
N LEU A 75 39.62 -11.39 -8.69
CA LEU A 75 40.98 -11.54 -8.21
C LEU A 75 40.92 -12.15 -6.80
N LEU A 76 41.56 -13.30 -6.63
CA LEU A 76 41.90 -13.89 -5.34
C LEU A 76 43.40 -13.76 -5.14
N LEU A 77 43.84 -13.38 -3.94
CA LEU A 77 45.25 -13.25 -3.62
C LEU A 77 45.52 -13.79 -2.24
N ARG A 78 46.43 -14.74 -2.14
CA ARG A 78 46.90 -15.27 -0.86
C ARG A 78 48.35 -14.87 -0.61
N CYS A 79 48.58 -14.09 0.44
CA CYS A 79 49.90 -13.65 0.89
C CYS A 79 50.30 -14.36 2.18
N ARG A 80 51.57 -14.77 2.27
CA ARG A 80 52.20 -15.30 3.48
C ARG A 80 53.62 -14.79 3.66
N TYR A 81 54.02 -14.59 4.91
CA TYR A 81 55.40 -14.26 5.24
C TYR A 81 56.31 -15.49 5.08
N LEU A 82 57.48 -15.31 4.46
CA LEU A 82 58.49 -16.35 4.29
C LEU A 82 59.73 -16.13 5.16
N GLY A 83 59.79 -15.02 5.91
CA GLY A 83 60.99 -14.66 6.67
C GLY A 83 62.06 -14.06 5.77
N ARG A 84 63.09 -14.84 5.46
CA ARG A 84 64.30 -14.35 4.76
C ARG A 84 64.14 -14.41 3.24
N ASP A 85 64.70 -13.41 2.55
CA ASP A 85 64.87 -13.45 1.10
C ASP A 85 66.15 -14.22 0.70
N TYR A 86 66.42 -14.31 -0.60
CA TYR A 86 67.61 -14.95 -1.15
C TYR A 86 68.95 -14.34 -0.67
N SER A 87 68.94 -13.14 -0.08
CA SER A 87 70.11 -12.47 0.50
C SER A 87 70.29 -12.75 1.99
N GLY A 88 69.33 -13.45 2.62
CA GLY A 88 69.29 -13.71 4.06
C GLY A 88 68.62 -12.60 4.87
N ARG A 89 68.10 -11.55 4.23
CA ARG A 89 67.43 -10.43 4.91
C ARG A 89 65.97 -10.77 5.19
N TYR A 90 65.50 -10.49 6.40
CA TYR A 90 64.09 -10.61 6.77
C TYR A 90 63.22 -9.56 6.04
N GLY A 91 61.99 -9.94 5.70
CA GLY A 91 61.05 -9.11 4.94
C GLY A 91 60.51 -9.76 3.68
N ASN A 92 60.82 -11.05 3.44
CA ASN A 92 60.30 -11.76 2.28
C ASN A 92 58.89 -12.28 2.52
N PHE A 93 58.06 -12.22 1.50
CA PHE A 93 56.74 -12.82 1.47
C PHE A 93 56.49 -13.49 0.13
N PHE A 94 55.49 -14.35 0.10
CA PHE A 94 54.98 -14.98 -1.10
C PHE A 94 53.52 -14.60 -1.30
N ALA A 95 53.24 -14.08 -2.49
CA ALA A 95 51.91 -13.78 -2.99
C ALA A 95 51.56 -14.79 -4.09
N HIS A 96 50.46 -15.52 -3.91
CA HIS A 96 49.84 -16.34 -4.93
C HIS A 96 48.54 -15.66 -5.36
N ALA A 97 48.51 -15.11 -6.57
CA ALA A 97 47.32 -14.52 -7.17
C ALA A 97 46.63 -15.52 -8.12
N VAL A 98 45.31 -15.58 -8.06
CA VAL A 98 44.45 -16.27 -9.02
C VAL A 98 43.50 -15.24 -9.60
N VAL A 99 43.57 -15.03 -10.90
CA VAL A 99 42.60 -14.21 -11.65
C VAL A 99 41.74 -15.16 -12.45
N ALA A 100 40.43 -15.06 -12.32
CA ALA A 100 39.52 -15.97 -12.99
C ALA A 100 38.54 -15.21 -13.89
N ASP A 101 38.02 -15.90 -14.91
CA ASP A 101 36.80 -15.44 -15.57
C ASP A 101 35.63 -15.50 -14.57
N PRO A 102 34.61 -14.63 -14.70
CA PRO A 102 33.49 -14.58 -13.75
C PRO A 102 32.78 -15.92 -13.54
N ASP A 103 32.65 -16.72 -14.61
CA ASP A 103 31.93 -18.00 -14.61
C ASP A 103 32.62 -19.06 -13.74
N GLU A 104 33.93 -18.95 -13.50
CA GLU A 104 34.70 -19.88 -12.64
C GLU A 104 34.33 -19.76 -11.15
N LEU A 105 33.70 -18.65 -10.76
CA LEU A 105 33.20 -18.44 -9.39
C LEU A 105 31.67 -18.58 -9.33
N GLU A 106 31.01 -19.03 -10.39
CA GLU A 106 29.57 -19.26 -10.36
C GLU A 106 29.22 -20.31 -9.30
N GLY A 107 28.29 -19.98 -8.41
CA GLY A 107 27.91 -20.84 -7.29
C GLY A 107 28.88 -20.86 -6.10
N LEU A 108 30.04 -20.20 -6.20
CA LEU A 108 31.03 -20.12 -5.11
C LEU A 108 31.02 -18.74 -4.43
N ARG A 109 31.29 -18.73 -3.13
CA ARG A 109 31.66 -17.55 -2.36
C ARG A 109 33.19 -17.47 -2.32
N PRO A 110 33.82 -16.33 -2.67
CA PRO A 110 35.28 -16.22 -2.69
C PRO A 110 35.95 -16.55 -1.34
N ALA A 111 35.24 -16.39 -0.23
CA ALA A 111 35.72 -16.74 1.10
C ALA A 111 35.95 -18.26 1.28
N GLU A 112 35.19 -19.12 0.60
CA GLU A 112 35.34 -20.60 0.65
C GLU A 112 36.71 -21.06 0.16
N LEU A 113 37.34 -20.23 -0.68
CA LEU A 113 38.65 -20.53 -1.24
C LEU A 113 39.77 -20.30 -0.23
N TRP A 114 39.53 -19.84 1.00
CA TRP A 114 40.55 -19.64 2.05
C TRP A 114 41.50 -20.82 2.25
N HIS A 115 40.97 -22.04 2.30
CA HIS A 115 41.73 -23.29 2.42
C HIS A 115 41.67 -24.15 1.15
N ALA A 116 41.44 -23.53 -0.01
CA ALA A 116 41.40 -24.26 -1.28
C ALA A 116 42.74 -24.99 -1.55
N PRO A 117 42.70 -26.20 -2.10
CA PRO A 117 43.90 -27.01 -2.37
C PRO A 117 44.82 -26.39 -3.43
N MET A 118 44.31 -25.48 -4.25
CA MET A 118 45.08 -24.76 -5.27
C MET A 118 46.20 -23.88 -4.69
N TRP A 119 46.10 -23.49 -3.41
CA TRP A 119 47.07 -22.58 -2.82
C TRP A 119 48.42 -23.26 -2.55
N SER A 120 49.40 -22.97 -3.41
CA SER A 120 50.79 -23.36 -3.15
C SER A 120 51.31 -22.76 -1.83
N PRO A 121 52.07 -23.52 -1.01
CA PRO A 121 52.70 -22.99 0.19
C PRO A 121 54.00 -22.22 -0.08
N LEU A 122 54.58 -22.39 -1.27
CA LEU A 122 55.87 -21.83 -1.70
C LEU A 122 55.80 -21.37 -3.17
N PRO A 123 56.65 -20.41 -3.58
CA PRO A 123 56.70 -19.98 -4.97
C PRO A 123 57.15 -21.13 -5.89
N GLY A 124 56.38 -21.35 -6.96
CA GLY A 124 56.83 -22.14 -8.12
C GLY A 124 57.87 -21.38 -8.96
N GLY A 125 58.28 -21.97 -10.09
CA GLY A 125 59.20 -21.33 -11.03
C GLY A 125 58.82 -21.59 -12.48
N GLY A 126 58.84 -20.53 -13.31
CA GLY A 126 58.54 -20.64 -14.74
C GLY A 126 57.04 -20.71 -15.01
N ASP A 127 56.62 -21.64 -15.86
CA ASP A 127 55.22 -21.77 -16.24
C ASP A 127 54.46 -22.55 -15.15
N LEU A 128 53.30 -22.01 -14.76
CA LEU A 128 52.35 -22.69 -13.87
C LEU A 128 51.30 -23.41 -14.70
N ASP A 129 50.81 -24.53 -14.17
CA ASP A 129 49.68 -25.24 -14.75
C ASP A 129 48.42 -24.34 -14.76
N GLU A 130 47.54 -24.59 -15.72
CA GLU A 130 46.20 -23.99 -15.73
C GLU A 130 45.38 -24.57 -14.56
N LEU A 131 44.50 -23.75 -13.97
CA LEU A 131 43.54 -24.24 -12.98
C LEU A 131 42.27 -24.68 -13.72
N ASP A 132 42.03 -25.99 -13.73
CA ASP A 132 40.85 -26.59 -14.36
C ASP A 132 39.56 -26.38 -13.54
N ASP A 133 39.69 -26.21 -12.21
CA ASP A 133 38.58 -26.00 -11.27
C ASP A 133 39.06 -25.26 -10.00
N LEU A 134 38.21 -24.39 -9.46
CA LEU A 134 38.42 -23.67 -8.20
C LEU A 134 37.68 -24.38 -7.06
N ALA A 135 38.14 -25.58 -6.70
CA ALA A 135 37.50 -26.37 -5.65
C ALA A 135 37.60 -25.67 -4.26
N PRO A 136 36.47 -25.45 -3.56
CA PRO A 136 36.47 -24.83 -2.23
C PRO A 136 37.10 -25.75 -1.17
N GLY A 137 37.59 -25.14 -0.09
CA GLY A 137 38.02 -25.89 1.09
C GLY A 137 36.82 -26.31 1.95
N ALA A 138 36.86 -27.52 2.52
CA ALA A 138 35.77 -28.08 3.34
C ALA A 138 35.62 -27.47 4.75
N ALA A 139 36.24 -26.31 5.02
CA ALA A 139 36.26 -25.71 6.36
C ALA A 139 35.25 -24.58 6.53
N LEU A 140 34.76 -24.02 5.42
CA LEU A 140 33.90 -22.83 5.39
C LEU A 140 32.58 -23.09 4.65
N ASP A 141 32.15 -24.35 4.56
CA ASP A 141 30.81 -24.69 4.11
C ASP A 141 29.73 -24.21 5.11
N PRO A 142 28.49 -23.97 4.67
CA PRO A 142 27.42 -23.44 5.52
C PRO A 142 27.16 -24.27 6.78
N GLU A 143 27.18 -25.60 6.68
CA GLU A 143 26.93 -26.52 7.79
C GLU A 143 28.01 -26.39 8.88
N SER A 144 29.28 -26.42 8.49
CA SER A 144 30.41 -26.21 9.39
C SER A 144 30.38 -24.84 10.05
N LEU A 145 30.02 -23.79 9.29
CA LEU A 145 29.91 -22.43 9.81
C LEU A 145 28.75 -22.28 10.80
N ALA A 146 27.59 -22.89 10.54
CA ALA A 146 26.43 -22.85 11.43
C ALA A 146 26.73 -23.56 12.77
N ALA A 147 27.38 -24.73 12.71
CA ALA A 147 27.81 -25.46 13.90
C ALA A 147 28.82 -24.66 14.74
N TRP A 148 29.67 -23.87 14.09
CA TRP A 148 30.67 -23.04 14.74
C TRP A 148 30.11 -21.72 15.32
N LEU A 149 29.14 -21.09 14.65
CA LEU A 149 28.73 -19.70 14.92
C LEU A 149 28.28 -19.46 16.36
N ALA A 150 27.58 -20.42 16.98
CA ALA A 150 27.13 -20.31 18.37
C ALA A 150 28.29 -20.15 19.37
N GLY A 151 29.49 -20.67 19.04
CA GLY A 151 30.71 -20.58 19.84
C GLY A 151 31.78 -19.66 19.25
N SER A 152 31.40 -18.75 18.33
CA SER A 152 32.33 -17.96 17.52
C SER A 152 33.16 -16.91 18.29
N GLY A 153 32.83 -16.60 19.54
CA GLY A 153 33.57 -15.65 20.37
C GLY A 153 32.70 -14.56 21.00
N PRO A 154 31.90 -13.79 20.24
CA PRO A 154 31.06 -12.73 20.80
C PRO A 154 30.04 -13.26 21.82
N PRO A 155 29.67 -12.46 22.84
CA PRO A 155 28.61 -12.85 23.79
C PRO A 155 27.25 -13.07 23.13
N ASP A 156 26.95 -12.32 22.05
CA ASP A 156 25.78 -12.49 21.20
C ASP A 156 26.22 -12.62 19.74
N PRO A 157 26.53 -13.85 19.27
CA PRO A 157 27.03 -14.06 17.92
C PRO A 157 25.97 -13.76 16.86
N TYR A 158 24.70 -14.09 17.11
CA TYR A 158 23.62 -13.86 16.14
C TYR A 158 23.24 -12.38 16.03
N GLY A 159 23.22 -11.63 17.15
CA GLY A 159 23.05 -10.19 17.12
C GLY A 159 24.25 -9.48 16.47
N THR A 160 25.47 -9.99 16.68
CA THR A 160 26.67 -9.49 15.98
C THR A 160 26.56 -9.73 14.47
N LEU A 161 26.14 -10.93 14.06
CA LEU A 161 25.91 -11.26 12.65
C LEU A 161 24.87 -10.33 12.02
N ALA A 162 23.71 -10.16 12.66
CA ALA A 162 22.66 -9.29 12.15
C ALA A 162 23.19 -7.87 11.87
N ARG A 163 23.92 -7.28 12.84
CA ARG A 163 24.49 -5.93 12.67
C ARG A 163 25.58 -5.87 11.61
N LEU A 164 26.39 -6.92 11.47
CA LEU A 164 27.39 -7.01 10.39
C LEU A 164 26.73 -7.06 9.03
N VAL A 165 25.67 -7.85 8.87
CA VAL A 165 24.91 -7.94 7.62
C VAL A 165 24.30 -6.59 7.24
N ASP A 166 23.70 -5.86 8.19
CA ASP A 166 23.20 -4.51 7.97
C ASP A 166 24.30 -3.54 7.53
N ALA A 167 25.42 -3.52 8.26
CA ALA A 167 26.53 -2.65 7.94
C ALA A 167 27.09 -2.95 6.53
N VAL A 168 27.19 -4.23 6.17
CA VAL A 168 27.68 -4.67 4.86
C VAL A 168 26.70 -4.29 3.76
N ALA A 169 25.40 -4.52 3.96
CA ALA A 169 24.37 -4.11 3.01
C ALA A 169 24.39 -2.58 2.77
N ASP A 170 24.54 -1.78 3.83
CA ASP A 170 24.67 -0.32 3.75
C ASP A 170 25.94 0.12 2.99
N VAL A 171 27.10 -0.49 3.28
CA VAL A 171 28.36 -0.22 2.54
C VAL A 171 28.24 -0.58 1.06
N LEU A 172 27.64 -1.74 0.75
CA LEU A 172 27.43 -2.18 -0.63
C LEU A 172 26.41 -1.32 -1.38
N GLY A 173 25.35 -0.86 -0.68
CA GLY A 173 24.31 0.02 -1.20
C GLY A 173 24.82 1.42 -1.54
N ARG A 174 25.62 2.02 -0.65
CA ARG A 174 26.27 3.33 -0.90
C ARG A 174 27.39 3.27 -1.92
N GLY A 175 27.99 2.09 -2.12
CA GLY A 175 29.17 1.92 -2.98
C GLY A 175 30.45 2.54 -2.40
N HIS A 176 30.43 2.99 -1.15
CA HIS A 176 31.60 3.48 -0.42
C HIS A 176 31.54 3.12 1.07
N GLY A 177 32.67 3.24 1.76
CA GLY A 177 32.82 2.84 3.16
C GLY A 177 33.54 1.50 3.32
N ARG A 178 33.82 1.16 4.59
CA ARG A 178 34.58 -0.02 5.01
C ARG A 178 34.15 -0.46 6.42
N ILE A 179 34.19 -1.76 6.64
CA ILE A 179 34.05 -2.41 7.94
C ILE A 179 35.37 -3.11 8.26
N VAL A 180 35.90 -2.88 9.45
CA VAL A 180 37.14 -3.48 9.94
C VAL A 180 36.80 -4.57 10.95
N LEU A 181 37.22 -5.80 10.70
CA LEU A 181 37.12 -6.93 11.62
C LEU A 181 38.45 -7.09 12.36
N VAL A 182 38.40 -7.08 13.68
CA VAL A 182 39.58 -7.13 14.55
C VAL A 182 39.57 -8.45 15.33
N ALA A 183 40.58 -9.29 15.10
CA ALA A 183 40.82 -10.49 15.89
C ALA A 183 42.30 -10.89 15.83
N ALA A 184 42.80 -11.55 16.88
CA ALA A 184 44.17 -12.06 16.89
C ALA A 184 44.34 -13.25 15.93
N ASP A 185 43.29 -14.05 15.77
CA ASP A 185 43.25 -15.19 14.86
C ASP A 185 42.60 -14.79 13.53
N VAL A 186 43.34 -14.92 12.42
CA VAL A 186 42.82 -14.63 11.07
C VAL A 186 41.86 -15.69 10.56
N GLU A 187 41.88 -16.90 11.12
CA GLU A 187 40.90 -17.94 10.82
C GLU A 187 39.50 -17.51 11.29
N LEU A 188 39.42 -16.89 12.48
CA LEU A 188 38.19 -16.29 13.01
C LEU A 188 37.66 -15.21 12.05
N ILE A 189 38.54 -14.34 11.54
CA ILE A 189 38.16 -13.32 10.55
C ILE A 189 37.63 -13.96 9.26
N ALA A 190 38.33 -14.97 8.72
CA ALA A 190 37.92 -15.68 7.51
C ALA A 190 36.54 -16.33 7.65
N ARG A 191 36.25 -16.96 8.80
CA ARG A 191 34.93 -17.55 9.09
C ARG A 191 33.82 -16.49 9.15
N TRP A 192 34.05 -15.37 9.82
CA TRP A 192 33.07 -14.27 9.85
C TRP A 192 32.83 -13.67 8.45
N ILE A 193 33.87 -13.51 7.64
CA ILE A 193 33.74 -13.08 6.24
C ILE A 193 32.89 -14.09 5.45
N ALA A 194 33.11 -15.39 5.66
CA ALA A 194 32.32 -16.43 5.00
C ALA A 194 30.84 -16.40 5.40
N VAL A 195 30.53 -16.37 6.71
CA VAL A 195 29.15 -16.26 7.23
C VAL A 195 28.44 -15.03 6.64
N VAL A 196 29.11 -13.87 6.63
CA VAL A 196 28.58 -12.65 6.03
C VAL A 196 28.36 -12.82 4.52
N SER A 197 29.28 -13.46 3.81
CA SER A 197 29.16 -13.67 2.36
C SER A 197 27.96 -14.54 2.00
N TYR A 198 27.71 -15.61 2.75
CA TYR A 198 26.53 -16.48 2.60
C TYR A 198 25.22 -15.82 3.02
N SER A 199 25.30 -14.85 3.93
CA SER A 199 24.15 -14.07 4.41
C SER A 199 23.61 -13.05 3.39
N LEU A 200 24.27 -12.92 2.24
CA LEU A 200 23.92 -11.97 1.19
C LEU A 200 23.45 -12.70 -0.07
N PRO A 201 22.55 -12.08 -0.86
CA PRO A 201 22.24 -12.56 -2.21
C PRO A 201 23.53 -12.76 -3.02
N VAL A 202 23.57 -13.80 -3.88
CA VAL A 202 24.77 -14.25 -4.59
C VAL A 202 25.52 -13.10 -5.27
N ALA A 203 24.80 -12.29 -6.06
CA ALA A 203 25.40 -11.17 -6.77
C ALA A 203 25.84 -10.00 -5.85
N ALA A 204 25.26 -9.86 -4.66
CA ALA A 204 25.75 -8.90 -3.66
C ALA A 204 27.07 -9.38 -3.04
N ALA A 205 27.18 -10.65 -2.68
CA ALA A 205 28.43 -11.21 -2.15
C ALA A 205 29.56 -11.23 -3.18
N ALA A 206 29.26 -11.45 -4.46
CA ALA A 206 30.24 -11.35 -5.54
C ALA A 206 30.86 -9.93 -5.66
N ARG A 207 30.24 -8.91 -5.07
CA ARG A 207 30.73 -7.52 -5.01
C ARG A 207 31.39 -7.19 -3.66
N LEU A 208 31.29 -8.07 -2.67
CA LEU A 208 31.88 -7.88 -1.36
C LEU A 208 33.38 -8.14 -1.42
N SER A 209 34.17 -7.13 -1.78
CA SER A 209 35.63 -7.23 -1.68
C SER A 209 36.07 -7.29 -0.23
N PHE A 210 37.03 -8.16 0.06
CA PHE A 210 37.52 -8.37 1.42
C PHE A 210 39.01 -8.66 1.46
N VAL A 211 39.60 -8.48 2.64
CA VAL A 211 40.94 -8.98 2.96
C VAL A 211 40.93 -9.56 4.38
N THR A 212 41.45 -10.75 4.62
CA THR A 212 41.44 -11.39 5.96
C THR A 212 42.50 -10.81 6.90
N TYR A 213 43.56 -10.19 6.34
CA TYR A 213 44.59 -9.51 7.11
C TYR A 213 45.27 -8.39 6.32
N THR A 214 45.41 -7.21 6.93
CA THR A 214 46.28 -6.13 6.48
C THR A 214 46.91 -5.42 7.68
N ALA A 215 48.18 -4.99 7.54
CA ALA A 215 48.84 -4.12 8.52
C ALA A 215 48.44 -2.63 8.37
N ASP A 216 47.58 -2.32 7.40
CA ASP A 216 47.08 -0.98 7.12
C ASP A 216 45.61 -1.07 6.74
N PRO A 217 44.74 -1.27 7.74
CA PRO A 217 43.31 -1.35 7.50
C PRO A 217 42.74 -0.01 7.03
N ASP A 218 43.42 1.12 7.25
CA ASP A 218 42.93 2.44 6.82
C ASP A 218 43.18 2.73 5.34
N GLY A 219 44.31 2.28 4.79
CA GLY A 219 44.63 2.35 3.36
C GLY A 219 44.03 1.24 2.50
N ALA A 220 43.38 0.22 3.10
CA ALA A 220 42.82 -0.90 2.37
C ALA A 220 41.64 -0.47 1.47
N ALA A 221 41.65 -0.91 0.21
CA ALA A 221 40.61 -0.62 -0.78
C ALA A 221 39.35 -1.50 -0.61
N GLN A 222 39.47 -2.59 0.15
CA GLN A 222 38.41 -3.58 0.33
C GLN A 222 37.31 -3.08 1.28
N ARG A 223 36.10 -3.64 1.13
CA ARG A 223 34.94 -3.27 1.94
C ARG A 223 34.93 -3.91 3.31
N LEU A 224 35.38 -5.16 3.39
CA LEU A 224 35.45 -5.91 4.63
C LEU A 224 36.91 -6.27 4.93
N VAL A 225 37.47 -5.69 5.98
CA VAL A 225 38.92 -5.63 6.17
C VAL A 225 39.30 -6.23 7.51
N GLY A 226 40.02 -7.34 7.48
CA GLY A 226 40.58 -8.01 8.64
C GLY A 226 41.89 -7.39 9.09
N THR A 227 42.08 -7.29 10.39
CA THR A 227 43.32 -6.83 11.02
C THR A 227 43.50 -7.46 12.40
N THR A 228 44.73 -7.45 12.89
CA THR A 228 45.05 -7.86 14.26
C THR A 228 44.87 -6.71 15.26
N PRO A 229 44.69 -7.00 16.57
CA PRO A 229 44.46 -5.97 17.59
C PRO A 229 45.61 -4.99 17.75
N ASP A 230 46.86 -5.43 17.61
CA ASP A 230 48.07 -4.61 17.70
C ASP A 230 48.15 -3.60 16.55
N VAL A 231 47.87 -4.05 15.31
CA VAL A 231 47.74 -3.16 14.15
C VAL A 231 46.61 -2.15 14.38
N TRP A 232 45.44 -2.61 14.83
CA TRP A 232 44.30 -1.72 15.05
C TRP A 232 44.59 -0.67 16.12
N ALA A 233 45.24 -1.06 17.22
CA ALA A 233 45.64 -0.14 18.28
C ALA A 233 46.58 0.97 17.77
N ALA A 234 47.46 0.66 16.82
CA ALA A 234 48.39 1.62 16.21
C ALA A 234 47.69 2.64 15.28
N VAL A 235 46.60 2.25 14.60
CA VAL A 235 45.98 3.08 13.55
C VAL A 235 44.62 3.69 13.94
N ARG A 236 43.96 3.20 15.00
CA ARG A 236 42.59 3.60 15.40
C ARG A 236 42.35 5.11 15.54
N HIS A 237 43.39 5.88 15.89
CA HIS A 237 43.28 7.32 16.09
C HIS A 237 43.12 8.11 14.77
N HIS A 238 43.37 7.46 13.62
CA HIS A 238 43.26 8.04 12.29
C HIS A 238 42.02 7.54 11.52
N ALA A 239 41.41 6.43 11.97
CA ALA A 239 40.30 5.77 11.30
C ALA A 239 38.94 6.47 11.56
N SER A 240 38.71 7.61 10.89
CA SER A 240 37.55 8.48 11.12
C SER A 240 36.25 8.03 10.44
N HIS A 241 36.31 7.06 9.50
CA HIS A 241 35.17 6.69 8.64
C HIS A 241 34.87 5.18 8.55
N ALA A 242 35.60 4.33 9.29
CA ALA A 242 35.38 2.89 9.27
C ALA A 242 34.63 2.41 10.52
N LEU A 243 33.64 1.53 10.32
CA LEU A 243 33.05 0.78 11.43
C LEU A 243 34.02 -0.33 11.82
N ALA A 244 34.46 -0.38 13.07
CA ALA A 244 35.35 -1.43 13.57
C ALA A 244 34.62 -2.36 14.53
N VAL A 245 34.89 -3.66 14.40
CA VAL A 245 34.25 -4.73 15.16
C VAL A 245 35.33 -5.63 15.74
N ASP A 246 35.44 -5.63 17.07
CA ASP A 246 36.20 -6.65 17.79
C ASP A 246 35.37 -7.94 17.81
N LEU A 247 35.87 -8.99 17.17
CA LEU A 247 35.15 -10.25 17.02
C LEU A 247 35.10 -11.10 18.30
N HIS A 248 35.81 -10.71 19.36
CA HIS A 248 35.63 -11.31 20.69
C HIS A 248 34.63 -10.53 21.53
N ALA A 249 34.58 -9.20 21.42
CA ALA A 249 33.62 -8.38 22.14
C ALA A 249 32.24 -8.31 21.47
N GLY A 250 32.19 -8.49 20.15
CA GLY A 250 30.99 -8.30 19.33
C GLY A 250 30.66 -6.83 19.08
N LEU A 251 29.57 -6.60 18.34
CA LEU A 251 29.02 -5.27 18.11
C LEU A 251 28.04 -4.91 19.24
N THR A 252 28.45 -3.97 20.11
CA THR A 252 27.57 -3.40 21.14
C THR A 252 27.03 -2.03 20.67
N GLY A 253 25.72 -1.85 20.63
CA GLY A 253 25.10 -0.61 20.13
C GLY A 253 23.58 -0.56 20.29
N ALA A 254 23.01 0.65 20.33
CA ALA A 254 21.62 0.91 20.72
C ALA A 254 20.58 0.80 19.57
N GLY A 255 20.99 0.51 18.33
CA GLY A 255 20.07 0.29 17.22
C GLY A 255 19.62 -1.18 17.12
N GLU A 256 18.33 -1.41 16.88
CA GLU A 256 17.82 -2.72 16.46
C GLU A 256 18.27 -3.02 15.03
N ALA A 257 18.62 -4.29 14.77
CA ALA A 257 18.94 -4.74 13.43
C ALA A 257 17.68 -4.77 12.56
N SER A 258 17.86 -4.58 11.25
CA SER A 258 16.82 -4.62 10.23
C SER A 258 16.07 -5.97 10.25
N ARG A 259 14.87 -6.05 9.63
CA ARG A 259 14.16 -7.33 9.56
C ARG A 259 14.97 -8.34 8.75
N PHE A 260 15.61 -7.92 7.66
CA PHE A 260 16.46 -8.78 6.86
C PHE A 260 17.60 -9.38 7.68
N ALA A 261 18.35 -8.54 8.38
CA ALA A 261 19.45 -8.99 9.22
C ALA A 261 18.99 -9.94 10.35
N ARG A 262 17.83 -9.66 10.98
CA ARG A 262 17.24 -10.55 11.99
C ARG A 262 16.81 -11.89 11.40
N ALA A 263 16.20 -11.89 10.21
CA ALA A 263 15.80 -13.11 9.51
C ALA A 263 17.01 -13.97 9.13
N VAL A 264 18.07 -13.35 8.60
CA VAL A 264 19.34 -14.02 8.33
C VAL A 264 19.91 -14.65 9.59
N ALA A 265 20.01 -13.88 10.68
CA ALA A 265 20.57 -14.38 11.94
C ALA A 265 19.73 -15.52 12.54
N ALA A 266 18.40 -15.49 12.38
CA ALA A 266 17.53 -16.59 12.75
C ALA A 266 17.77 -17.83 11.88
N CYS A 267 17.90 -17.67 10.56
CA CYS A 267 18.20 -18.79 9.67
C CYS A 267 19.54 -19.47 10.03
N TRP A 268 20.58 -18.70 10.34
CA TRP A 268 21.84 -19.25 10.83
C TRP A 268 21.72 -19.97 12.18
N ARG A 269 20.92 -19.42 13.10
CA ARG A 269 20.68 -20.04 14.41
C ARG A 269 20.02 -21.40 14.30
N ASP A 270 19.07 -21.50 13.38
CA ASP A 270 18.24 -22.70 13.20
C ASP A 270 18.78 -23.62 12.09
N ALA A 271 19.93 -23.29 11.49
CA ALA A 271 20.52 -23.95 10.33
C ALA A 271 19.53 -24.09 9.14
N ASP A 272 18.68 -23.08 8.94
CA ASP A 272 17.69 -22.98 7.88
C ASP A 272 18.28 -22.35 6.61
N PHE A 273 19.13 -23.12 5.92
CA PHE A 273 19.72 -22.71 4.64
C PHE A 273 18.67 -22.47 3.54
N PRO A 274 17.57 -23.26 3.42
CA PRO A 274 16.49 -22.92 2.50
C PRO A 274 15.88 -21.54 2.75
N GLY A 275 15.82 -21.09 4.01
CA GLY A 275 15.42 -19.73 4.37
C GLY A 275 16.40 -18.65 3.89
N LEU A 276 17.71 -18.89 4.01
CA LEU A 276 18.73 -17.99 3.46
C LEU A 276 18.64 -17.90 1.94
N ASP A 277 18.44 -19.03 1.27
CA ASP A 277 18.26 -19.08 -0.18
C ASP A 277 17.00 -18.32 -0.61
N ALA A 278 15.88 -18.51 0.10
CA ALA A 278 14.63 -17.79 -0.16
C ALA A 278 14.78 -16.27 -0.01
N LEU A 279 15.51 -15.80 1.00
CA LEU A 279 15.84 -14.37 1.17
C LEU A 279 16.66 -13.83 -0.01
N GLY A 280 17.61 -14.61 -0.52
CA GLY A 280 18.41 -14.28 -1.69
C GLY A 280 17.61 -14.25 -2.99
N GLU A 281 16.71 -15.23 -3.18
CA GLU A 281 15.86 -15.38 -4.36
C GLU A 281 14.80 -14.27 -4.45
N LEU A 282 14.26 -13.81 -3.32
CA LEU A 282 13.26 -12.75 -3.25
C LEU A 282 13.82 -11.34 -3.51
N ALA A 283 15.11 -11.12 -3.26
CA ALA A 283 15.78 -9.84 -3.52
C ALA A 283 16.89 -9.97 -4.58
N PRO A 284 16.57 -10.42 -5.81
CA PRO A 284 17.57 -10.53 -6.85
C PRO A 284 18.03 -9.11 -7.22
N PRO A 285 19.34 -8.85 -7.33
CA PRO A 285 19.81 -7.54 -7.76
C PRO A 285 19.38 -7.27 -9.20
N ALA A 286 19.05 -6.01 -9.49
CA ALA A 286 18.71 -5.57 -10.83
C ALA A 286 19.99 -5.48 -11.69
N GLY A 287 20.41 -6.60 -12.27
CA GLY A 287 21.64 -6.69 -13.06
C GLY A 287 22.88 -6.39 -12.22
N ALA A 288 23.72 -5.45 -12.68
CA ALA A 288 24.97 -5.07 -11.99
C ALA A 288 24.79 -4.05 -10.85
N ALA A 289 23.55 -3.67 -10.51
CA ALA A 289 23.26 -2.68 -9.47
C ALA A 289 23.63 -3.18 -8.07
N PRO A 290 23.98 -2.27 -7.12
CA PRO A 290 24.19 -2.65 -5.73
C PRO A 290 22.92 -3.23 -5.08
N PRO A 291 23.07 -4.03 -4.00
CA PRO A 291 21.92 -4.47 -3.23
C PRO A 291 21.18 -3.25 -2.70
N ASP A 292 19.86 -3.25 -2.88
CA ASP A 292 18.98 -2.21 -2.38
C ASP A 292 18.48 -2.62 -0.99
N PRO A 293 18.84 -1.88 0.09
CA PRO A 293 18.40 -2.21 1.44
C PRO A 293 16.88 -2.33 1.56
N ALA A 294 16.10 -1.53 0.83
CA ALA A 294 14.64 -1.62 0.85
C ALA A 294 14.12 -2.92 0.21
N ALA A 295 14.82 -3.44 -0.81
CA ALA A 295 14.49 -4.72 -1.42
C ALA A 295 14.78 -5.89 -0.46
N LEU A 296 15.89 -5.82 0.28
CA LEU A 296 16.23 -6.81 1.31
C LEU A 296 15.17 -6.84 2.43
N GLU A 297 14.73 -5.67 2.91
CA GLU A 297 13.64 -5.57 3.89
C GLU A 297 12.33 -6.13 3.35
N GLY A 298 12.00 -5.83 2.09
CA GLY A 298 10.82 -6.37 1.43
C GLY A 298 10.85 -7.90 1.32
N ALA A 299 12.00 -8.48 0.97
CA ALA A 299 12.18 -9.92 0.87
C ALA A 299 11.99 -10.62 2.21
N ALA A 300 12.60 -10.08 3.28
CA ALA A 300 12.45 -10.63 4.62
C ALA A 300 11.01 -10.49 5.15
N THR A 301 10.31 -9.42 4.76
CA THR A 301 8.90 -9.24 5.08
C THR A 301 8.01 -10.25 4.36
N LEU A 302 8.22 -10.47 3.07
CA LEU A 302 7.48 -11.48 2.31
C LEU A 302 7.71 -12.88 2.86
N LEU A 303 8.96 -13.23 3.19
CA LEU A 303 9.27 -14.53 3.80
C LEU A 303 8.59 -14.69 5.15
N ALA A 304 8.60 -13.64 5.99
CA ALA A 304 7.91 -13.66 7.28
C ALA A 304 6.39 -13.88 7.13
N LEU A 305 5.76 -13.27 6.11
CA LEU A 305 4.34 -13.49 5.83
C LEU A 305 4.07 -14.92 5.34
N CYS A 306 4.93 -15.47 4.48
CA CYS A 306 4.83 -16.87 4.02
C CYS A 306 4.94 -17.87 5.18
N ARG A 307 5.80 -17.58 6.16
CA ARG A 307 6.05 -18.46 7.31
C ARG A 307 5.14 -18.19 8.52
N ARG A 308 4.51 -17.02 8.55
CA ARG A 308 3.76 -16.45 9.70
C ARG A 308 4.68 -16.14 10.89
N ASP A 309 5.88 -15.64 10.58
CA ASP A 309 6.92 -15.32 11.55
C ASP A 309 6.73 -13.92 12.15
N GLY A 310 5.83 -13.86 13.12
CA GLY A 310 5.57 -12.67 13.93
C GLY A 310 4.80 -11.56 13.20
N PRO A 311 4.45 -10.48 13.91
CA PRO A 311 3.76 -9.34 13.31
C PRO A 311 4.68 -8.60 12.34
N VAL A 312 4.08 -8.00 11.32
CA VAL A 312 4.75 -7.12 10.34
C VAL A 312 4.28 -5.69 10.59
N THR A 313 5.21 -4.75 10.59
CA THR A 313 4.92 -3.33 10.77
C THR A 313 4.49 -2.68 9.45
N PRO A 314 3.79 -1.53 9.48
CA PRO A 314 3.40 -0.83 8.25
C PRO A 314 4.58 -0.43 7.35
N ASP A 315 5.74 -0.15 7.92
CA ASP A 315 6.94 0.21 7.15
C ASP A 315 7.56 -1.02 6.45
N GLU A 316 7.54 -2.18 7.12
CA GLU A 316 7.93 -3.47 6.56
C GLU A 316 6.97 -3.87 5.42
N GLU A 317 5.66 -3.73 5.60
CA GLU A 317 4.68 -3.98 4.52
C GLU A 317 4.91 -3.07 3.31
N ARG A 318 5.27 -1.80 3.54
CA ARG A 318 5.59 -0.87 2.46
C ARG A 318 6.83 -1.30 1.68
N ALA A 319 7.85 -1.82 2.37
CA ALA A 319 9.05 -2.37 1.72
C ALA A 319 8.71 -3.60 0.86
N ALA A 320 7.86 -4.51 1.36
CA ALA A 320 7.38 -5.65 0.58
C ALA A 320 6.55 -5.24 -0.65
N ALA A 321 5.64 -4.25 -0.49
CA ALA A 321 4.86 -3.73 -1.60
C ALA A 321 5.76 -3.07 -2.66
N ALA A 322 6.77 -2.30 -2.24
CA ALA A 322 7.74 -1.68 -3.14
C ALA A 322 8.58 -2.71 -3.89
N LEU A 323 8.97 -3.81 -3.22
CA LEU A 323 9.67 -4.93 -3.85
C LEU A 323 8.81 -5.58 -4.96
N LEU A 324 7.54 -5.87 -4.67
CA LEU A 324 6.60 -6.48 -5.63
C LEU A 324 6.27 -5.56 -6.82
N ALA A 325 6.31 -4.23 -6.60
CA ALA A 325 6.08 -3.25 -7.65
C ALA A 325 7.27 -3.09 -8.63
N ARG A 326 8.43 -3.69 -8.35
CA ARG A 326 9.61 -3.59 -9.23
C ARG A 326 9.36 -4.31 -10.57
N PRO A 327 9.55 -3.63 -11.71
CA PRO A 327 9.39 -4.26 -13.01
C PRO A 327 10.40 -5.40 -13.21
N GLY A 328 9.94 -6.53 -13.75
CA GLY A 328 10.81 -7.57 -14.31
C GLY A 328 11.45 -8.56 -13.31
N ALA A 329 11.25 -8.40 -11.99
CA ALA A 329 11.69 -9.41 -11.02
C ALA A 329 10.64 -10.53 -10.91
N PRO A 330 10.91 -11.77 -11.40
CA PRO A 330 9.98 -12.87 -11.22
C PRO A 330 9.78 -13.15 -9.73
N VAL A 331 8.54 -13.41 -9.32
CA VAL A 331 8.24 -13.88 -7.98
C VAL A 331 8.19 -15.41 -8.04
N PRO A 332 8.96 -16.13 -7.21
CA PRO A 332 8.97 -17.59 -7.24
C PRO A 332 7.59 -18.18 -6.94
N ASP A 333 7.26 -19.32 -7.58
CA ASP A 333 5.94 -19.95 -7.44
C ASP A 333 5.61 -20.37 -6.00
N TRP A 334 6.63 -20.72 -5.21
CA TRP A 334 6.45 -21.10 -3.81
C TRP A 334 5.90 -19.94 -2.97
N VAL A 335 6.20 -18.69 -3.33
CA VAL A 335 5.70 -17.50 -2.62
C VAL A 335 4.18 -17.47 -2.68
N TRP A 336 3.58 -17.71 -3.84
CA TRP A 336 2.12 -17.69 -3.97
C TRP A 336 1.45 -18.78 -3.13
N ARG A 337 2.02 -19.98 -3.13
CA ARG A 337 1.51 -21.10 -2.32
C ARG A 337 1.55 -20.77 -0.83
N ASP A 338 2.66 -20.19 -0.36
CA ASP A 338 2.92 -20.02 1.06
C ASP A 338 2.39 -18.68 1.61
N LEU A 339 2.13 -17.70 0.75
CA LEU A 339 1.59 -16.38 1.12
C LEU A 339 0.08 -16.38 1.36
N ALA A 340 -0.69 -17.27 0.73
CA ALA A 340 -2.15 -17.34 0.83
C ALA A 340 -2.68 -17.26 2.29
N PRO A 341 -2.14 -18.04 3.25
CA PRO A 341 -2.55 -17.96 4.65
C PRO A 341 -2.26 -16.61 5.34
N GLY A 342 -1.27 -15.85 4.84
CA GLY A 342 -0.85 -14.55 5.37
C GLY A 342 -1.62 -13.36 4.79
N VAL A 343 -2.47 -13.57 3.77
CA VAL A 343 -3.20 -12.47 3.11
C VAL A 343 -4.13 -11.73 4.08
N ALA A 344 -4.75 -12.44 5.02
CA ALA A 344 -5.69 -11.87 5.98
C ALA A 344 -5.07 -10.79 6.90
N SER A 345 -3.74 -10.82 7.13
CA SER A 345 -3.06 -9.83 7.98
C SER A 345 -2.55 -8.61 7.22
N MET A 346 -2.53 -8.63 5.89
CA MET A 346 -1.93 -7.55 5.09
C MET A 346 -2.70 -6.23 5.22
N GLY A 347 -1.97 -5.11 5.23
CA GLY A 347 -2.49 -3.78 4.95
C GLY A 347 -2.82 -3.56 3.46
N LEU A 348 -3.41 -2.40 3.16
CA LEU A 348 -3.96 -2.10 1.83
C LEU A 348 -2.89 -2.10 0.72
N GLU A 349 -1.77 -1.40 0.91
CA GLU A 349 -0.73 -1.27 -0.12
C GLU A 349 -0.13 -2.62 -0.51
N LEU A 350 0.14 -3.45 0.48
CA LEU A 350 0.70 -4.77 0.24
C LEU A 350 -0.33 -5.70 -0.42
N ALA A 351 -1.58 -5.70 0.04
CA ALA A 351 -2.64 -6.50 -0.56
C ALA A 351 -2.86 -6.13 -2.04
N LEU A 352 -2.78 -4.84 -2.40
CA LEU A 352 -2.85 -4.38 -3.79
C LEU A 352 -1.65 -4.83 -4.62
N ALA A 353 -0.43 -4.65 -4.11
CA ALA A 353 0.79 -5.07 -4.80
C ALA A 353 0.82 -6.59 -5.04
N VAL A 354 0.41 -7.39 -4.04
CA VAL A 354 0.28 -8.85 -4.16
C VAL A 354 -0.81 -9.21 -5.16
N HIS A 355 -1.98 -8.55 -5.12
CA HIS A 355 -3.08 -8.81 -6.05
C HIS A 355 -2.65 -8.60 -7.51
N GLU A 356 -2.06 -7.44 -7.83
CA GLU A 356 -1.60 -7.12 -9.19
C GLU A 356 -0.53 -8.11 -9.68
N ARG A 357 0.44 -8.43 -8.81
CA ARG A 357 1.54 -9.33 -9.17
C ARG A 357 1.07 -10.78 -9.31
N ALA A 358 0.16 -11.23 -8.46
CA ALA A 358 -0.43 -12.57 -8.53
C ALA A 358 -1.26 -12.74 -9.82
N LEU A 359 -2.03 -11.72 -10.24
CA LEU A 359 -2.72 -11.73 -11.53
C LEU A 359 -1.75 -11.83 -12.70
N ALA A 360 -0.68 -11.04 -12.70
CA ALA A 360 0.35 -11.07 -13.74
C ALA A 360 1.07 -12.43 -13.81
N ALA A 361 1.20 -13.14 -12.68
CA ALA A 361 1.81 -14.46 -12.59
C ALA A 361 0.82 -15.62 -12.82
N GLY A 362 -0.49 -15.36 -12.97
CA GLY A 362 -1.52 -16.39 -13.11
C GLY A 362 -1.89 -17.10 -11.79
N ALA A 363 -1.46 -16.60 -10.64
CA ALA A 363 -1.77 -17.10 -9.31
C ALA A 363 -3.17 -16.65 -8.84
N THR A 364 -4.21 -17.12 -9.53
CA THR A 364 -5.61 -16.65 -9.36
C THR A 364 -6.16 -16.86 -7.94
N GLY A 365 -5.71 -17.90 -7.23
CA GLY A 365 -6.07 -18.14 -5.83
C GLY A 365 -5.68 -16.98 -4.91
N VAL A 366 -4.39 -16.64 -4.89
CA VAL A 366 -3.86 -15.53 -4.07
C VAL A 366 -4.45 -14.19 -4.52
N ALA A 367 -4.61 -13.97 -5.82
CA ALA A 367 -5.24 -12.76 -6.33
C ALA A 367 -6.67 -12.59 -5.81
N ARG A 368 -7.45 -13.68 -5.74
CA ARG A 368 -8.80 -13.70 -5.17
C ARG A 368 -8.77 -13.36 -3.67
N ASP A 369 -7.89 -14.02 -2.91
CA ASP A 369 -7.77 -13.80 -1.47
C ASP A 369 -7.39 -12.34 -1.17
N CYS A 370 -6.48 -11.75 -1.95
CA CYS A 370 -6.10 -10.35 -1.81
C CYS A 370 -7.25 -9.40 -2.16
N ALA A 371 -8.02 -9.68 -3.22
CA ALA A 371 -9.18 -8.88 -3.56
C ALA A 371 -10.26 -8.93 -2.47
N ALA A 372 -10.50 -10.11 -1.87
CA ALA A 372 -11.38 -10.26 -0.71
C ALA A 372 -10.85 -9.47 0.51
N ARG A 373 -9.53 -9.51 0.76
CA ARG A 373 -8.89 -8.71 1.82
C ARG A 373 -9.06 -7.21 1.59
N ILE A 374 -8.87 -6.72 0.36
CA ILE A 374 -9.07 -5.31 0.01
C ILE A 374 -10.54 -4.92 0.22
N ALA A 375 -11.50 -5.79 -0.12
CA ALA A 375 -12.92 -5.56 0.16
C ALA A 375 -13.20 -5.45 1.67
N VAL A 376 -12.58 -6.31 2.50
CA VAL A 376 -12.67 -6.18 3.97
C VAL A 376 -12.15 -4.83 4.45
N LEU A 377 -11.01 -4.37 3.92
CA LEU A 377 -10.44 -3.05 4.27
C LEU A 377 -11.36 -1.91 3.80
N ALA A 378 -11.95 -2.02 2.62
CA ALA A 378 -12.86 -1.04 2.05
C ALA A 378 -14.17 -0.87 2.86
N LEU A 379 -14.57 -1.87 3.65
CA LEU A 379 -15.73 -1.73 4.54
C LEU A 379 -15.50 -0.67 5.62
N SER A 380 -14.27 -0.48 6.09
CA SER A 380 -13.94 0.47 7.17
C SER A 380 -13.08 1.67 6.74
N ASP A 381 -12.43 1.62 5.58
CA ASP A 381 -11.55 2.67 5.09
C ASP A 381 -12.02 3.22 3.72
N PRO A 382 -12.44 4.50 3.64
CA PRO A 382 -12.78 5.15 2.38
C PRO A 382 -11.67 5.12 1.32
N ALA A 383 -10.39 5.22 1.70
CA ALA A 383 -9.27 5.20 0.76
C ALA A 383 -9.13 3.84 0.06
N ALA A 384 -9.47 2.76 0.77
CA ALA A 384 -9.50 1.42 0.20
C ALA A 384 -10.64 1.22 -0.82
N ARG A 385 -11.76 1.94 -0.67
CA ARG A 385 -12.93 1.84 -1.60
C ARG A 385 -12.57 2.31 -3.00
N GLU A 386 -11.84 3.40 -3.13
CA GLU A 386 -11.46 3.96 -4.43
C GLU A 386 -10.55 3.03 -5.22
N ARG A 387 -9.71 2.26 -4.51
CA ARG A 387 -8.68 1.38 -5.09
C ARG A 387 -9.09 -0.08 -5.17
N MET A 388 -10.31 -0.42 -4.74
CA MET A 388 -10.78 -1.80 -4.71
C MET A 388 -10.87 -2.40 -6.13
N PRO A 389 -10.28 -3.56 -6.41
CA PRO A 389 -10.48 -4.25 -7.69
C PRO A 389 -11.92 -4.79 -7.79
N GLU A 390 -12.39 -5.05 -9.01
CA GLU A 390 -13.61 -5.86 -9.19
C GLU A 390 -13.29 -7.32 -8.88
N LEU A 391 -14.14 -7.94 -8.06
CA LEU A 391 -14.00 -9.36 -7.72
C LEU A 391 -14.63 -10.21 -8.83
N PRO A 392 -13.90 -11.16 -9.44
CA PRO A 392 -14.42 -11.98 -10.54
C PRO A 392 -15.46 -13.02 -10.09
N GLU A 393 -15.45 -13.39 -8.80
CA GLU A 393 -16.33 -14.40 -8.20
C GLU A 393 -16.96 -13.85 -6.92
N ARG A 394 -18.12 -14.39 -6.54
CA ARG A 394 -18.83 -13.97 -5.32
C ARG A 394 -18.02 -14.30 -4.07
N ALA A 395 -17.83 -13.30 -3.22
CA ALA A 395 -17.21 -13.46 -1.91
C ALA A 395 -18.28 -13.57 -0.81
N ASP A 396 -18.97 -14.71 -0.74
CA ASP A 396 -20.02 -14.96 0.27
C ASP A 396 -19.45 -14.90 1.72
N GLU A 397 -18.15 -15.13 1.88
CA GLU A 397 -17.41 -15.01 3.15
C GLU A 397 -17.41 -13.59 3.74
N LEU A 398 -17.74 -12.58 2.93
CA LEU A 398 -17.86 -11.20 3.37
C LEU A 398 -19.21 -10.88 4.02
N GLU A 399 -20.24 -11.72 3.84
CA GLU A 399 -21.60 -11.45 4.33
C GLU A 399 -21.64 -11.04 5.82
N PRO A 400 -21.01 -11.77 6.77
CA PRO A 400 -21.04 -11.37 8.18
C PRO A 400 -20.36 -10.02 8.45
N ARG A 401 -19.32 -9.69 7.67
CA ARG A 401 -18.60 -8.42 7.79
C ARG A 401 -19.39 -7.26 7.21
N VAL A 402 -20.12 -7.50 6.12
CA VAL A 402 -21.04 -6.52 5.53
C VAL A 402 -22.17 -6.21 6.51
N SER A 403 -22.81 -7.22 7.09
CA SER A 403 -23.86 -7.03 8.10
C SER A 403 -23.37 -6.25 9.31
N GLN A 404 -22.16 -6.56 9.80
CA GLN A 404 -21.54 -5.81 10.90
C GLN A 404 -21.25 -4.35 10.49
N ALA A 405 -20.68 -4.12 9.31
CA ALA A 405 -20.39 -2.77 8.81
C ALA A 405 -21.67 -1.93 8.61
N LEU A 406 -22.77 -2.54 8.17
CA LEU A 406 -24.08 -1.88 8.09
C LEU A 406 -24.61 -1.48 9.48
N ALA A 407 -24.45 -2.34 10.47
CA ALA A 407 -24.86 -2.05 11.84
C ALA A 407 -24.04 -0.90 12.47
N ASP A 408 -22.74 -0.87 12.17
CA ASP A 408 -21.79 0.11 12.71
C ASP A 408 -21.75 1.44 11.93
N ALA A 409 -22.35 1.50 10.73
CA ALA A 409 -22.37 2.68 9.89
C ALA A 409 -22.87 3.92 10.66
N PRO A 410 -22.11 5.04 10.69
CA PRO A 410 -22.49 6.21 11.47
C PRO A 410 -23.62 7.02 10.82
N ASP A 411 -23.77 6.95 9.50
CA ASP A 411 -24.76 7.71 8.72
C ASP A 411 -25.24 6.96 7.45
N LEU A 412 -26.14 7.58 6.69
CA LEU A 412 -26.71 7.00 5.47
C LEU A 412 -25.71 6.91 4.32
N ALA A 413 -24.74 7.84 4.25
CA ALA A 413 -23.71 7.81 3.21
C ALA A 413 -22.83 6.57 3.40
N GLU A 414 -22.50 6.24 4.65
CA GLU A 414 -21.76 5.02 4.96
C GLU A 414 -22.58 3.76 4.69
N VAL A 415 -23.88 3.72 5.03
CA VAL A 415 -24.76 2.59 4.67
C VAL A 415 -24.73 2.35 3.15
N ALA A 416 -24.81 3.42 2.35
CA ALA A 416 -24.72 3.32 0.90
C ALA A 416 -23.32 2.88 0.42
N ALA A 417 -22.26 3.36 1.06
CA ALA A 417 -20.88 2.98 0.74
C ALA A 417 -20.61 1.49 1.03
N VAL A 418 -21.08 0.97 2.16
CA VAL A 418 -20.99 -0.46 2.51
C VAL A 418 -21.74 -1.31 1.49
N ALA A 419 -22.95 -0.88 1.09
CA ALA A 419 -23.69 -1.55 0.02
C ALA A 419 -22.95 -1.54 -1.32
N ALA A 420 -22.28 -0.44 -1.65
CA ALA A 420 -21.46 -0.32 -2.87
C ALA A 420 -20.23 -1.24 -2.84
N VAL A 421 -19.57 -1.37 -1.69
CA VAL A 421 -18.47 -2.34 -1.50
C VAL A 421 -18.97 -3.77 -1.68
N ALA A 422 -20.09 -4.13 -1.04
CA ALA A 422 -20.68 -5.47 -1.17
C ALA A 422 -21.06 -5.79 -2.63
N ALA A 423 -21.68 -4.84 -3.34
CA ALA A 423 -22.06 -5.03 -4.74
C ALA A 423 -20.83 -5.25 -5.65
N ARG A 424 -19.76 -4.47 -5.47
CA ARG A 424 -18.50 -4.64 -6.21
C ARG A 424 -17.75 -5.91 -5.84
N ALA A 425 -17.96 -6.43 -4.63
CA ALA A 425 -17.45 -7.71 -4.19
C ALA A 425 -18.29 -8.92 -4.63
N GLY A 426 -19.42 -8.69 -5.31
CA GLY A 426 -20.35 -9.73 -5.71
C GLY A 426 -21.12 -10.37 -4.54
N THR A 427 -21.00 -9.81 -3.33
CA THR A 427 -21.65 -10.29 -2.11
C THR A 427 -23.10 -9.78 -2.05
N ARG A 428 -24.02 -10.61 -1.55
CA ARG A 428 -25.41 -10.20 -1.36
C ARG A 428 -25.52 -9.30 -0.12
N VAL A 429 -26.28 -8.23 -0.27
CA VAL A 429 -26.73 -7.43 0.86
C VAL A 429 -28.17 -7.83 1.14
N ASP A 430 -28.48 -8.22 2.37
CA ASP A 430 -29.86 -8.46 2.79
C ASP A 430 -30.62 -7.13 2.76
N PRO A 431 -31.70 -7.02 1.95
CA PRO A 431 -32.52 -5.81 1.88
C PRO A 431 -33.09 -5.39 3.23
N ASP A 432 -33.43 -6.34 4.10
CA ASP A 432 -34.04 -6.06 5.40
C ASP A 432 -33.00 -5.50 6.38
N GLU A 433 -31.76 -6.00 6.35
CA GLU A 433 -30.65 -5.46 7.15
C GLU A 433 -30.28 -4.05 6.70
N LEU A 434 -30.19 -3.83 5.39
CA LEU A 434 -29.90 -2.50 4.83
C LEU A 434 -31.02 -1.50 5.17
N ALA A 435 -32.29 -1.90 5.03
CA ALA A 435 -33.43 -1.07 5.41
C ALA A 435 -33.42 -0.77 6.92
N SER A 436 -33.10 -1.75 7.76
CA SER A 436 -32.99 -1.57 9.22
C SER A 436 -31.87 -0.59 9.59
N ALA A 437 -30.69 -0.74 8.99
CA ALA A 437 -29.56 0.17 9.19
C ALA A 437 -29.93 1.60 8.76
N ALA A 438 -30.51 1.76 7.57
CA ALA A 438 -30.96 3.04 7.05
C ALA A 438 -32.05 3.67 7.94
N ALA A 439 -32.99 2.89 8.44
CA ALA A 439 -34.01 3.36 9.39
C ALA A 439 -33.41 3.86 10.70
N GLY A 440 -32.43 3.12 11.24
CA GLY A 440 -31.69 3.52 12.43
C GLY A 440 -31.00 4.88 12.25
N ARG A 441 -30.32 5.09 11.13
CA ARG A 441 -29.61 6.36 10.85
C ARG A 441 -30.55 7.51 10.54
N ALA A 442 -31.58 7.28 9.72
CA ALA A 442 -32.57 8.31 9.42
C ALA A 442 -33.33 8.79 10.66
N ARG A 443 -33.55 7.91 11.65
CA ARG A 443 -34.17 8.26 12.94
C ARG A 443 -33.33 9.26 13.75
N LEU A 444 -32.00 9.15 13.69
CA LEU A 444 -31.06 10.00 14.44
C LEU A 444 -30.79 11.35 13.76
N GLY A 445 -31.34 11.57 12.57
CA GLY A 445 -31.11 12.76 11.74
C GLY A 445 -30.35 12.36 10.47
N ALA A 446 -31.09 12.16 9.38
CA ALA A 446 -30.52 11.77 8.10
C ALA A 446 -29.49 12.80 7.60
N ALA A 447 -28.22 12.38 7.47
CA ALA A 447 -27.25 13.11 6.66
C ALA A 447 -27.48 12.75 5.18
N ASP A 448 -27.72 13.76 4.35
CA ASP A 448 -27.73 13.74 2.87
C ASP A 448 -28.22 12.45 2.19
N LEU A 449 -29.51 12.10 2.39
CA LEU A 449 -30.16 10.97 1.70
C LEU A 449 -29.98 11.02 0.16
N PRO A 450 -30.06 12.19 -0.52
CA PRO A 450 -29.76 12.27 -1.95
C PRO A 450 -28.36 11.80 -2.34
N ALA A 451 -27.31 12.18 -1.59
CA ALA A 451 -25.97 11.68 -1.84
C ALA A 451 -25.86 10.17 -1.61
N ALA A 452 -26.42 9.68 -0.50
CA ALA A 452 -26.47 8.25 -0.19
C ALA A 452 -27.16 7.44 -1.30
N HIS A 453 -28.32 7.90 -1.79
CA HIS A 453 -29.05 7.23 -2.87
C HIS A 453 -28.26 7.18 -4.18
N ARG A 454 -27.52 8.26 -4.53
CA ARG A 454 -26.66 8.29 -5.72
C ARG A 454 -25.50 7.29 -5.60
N ALA A 455 -24.87 7.21 -4.44
CA ALA A 455 -23.77 6.28 -4.17
C ALA A 455 -24.24 4.82 -4.05
N CYS A 456 -25.50 4.60 -3.67
CA CYS A 456 -26.06 3.27 -3.47
C CYS A 456 -26.25 2.52 -4.80
N PRO A 457 -25.85 1.23 -4.88
CA PRO A 457 -26.11 0.37 -6.05
C PRO A 457 -27.60 0.29 -6.39
N ALA A 458 -27.91 0.20 -7.69
CA ALA A 458 -29.30 0.21 -8.16
C ALA A 458 -30.20 -0.84 -7.47
N ALA A 459 -29.68 -2.04 -7.22
CA ALA A 459 -30.41 -3.12 -6.56
C ALA A 459 -30.71 -2.87 -5.07
N ALA A 460 -30.00 -1.96 -4.41
CA ALA A 460 -30.15 -1.66 -2.98
C ALA A 460 -30.88 -0.33 -2.70
N ARG A 461 -31.15 0.48 -3.74
CA ARG A 461 -31.77 1.81 -3.59
C ARG A 461 -33.16 1.75 -2.97
N ASP A 462 -33.98 0.76 -3.36
CA ASP A 462 -35.33 0.61 -2.82
C ASP A 462 -35.29 0.32 -1.31
N ALA A 463 -34.46 -0.62 -0.87
CA ALA A 463 -34.29 -0.95 0.54
C ALA A 463 -33.74 0.25 1.35
N LEU A 464 -32.81 1.02 0.78
CA LEU A 464 -32.30 2.25 1.41
C LEU A 464 -33.43 3.27 1.63
N LEU A 465 -34.28 3.48 0.62
CA LEU A 465 -35.42 4.40 0.70
C LEU A 465 -36.50 3.89 1.67
N ASP A 466 -36.81 2.60 1.66
CA ASP A 466 -37.75 1.95 2.58
C ASP A 466 -37.32 2.12 4.04
N GLY A 467 -36.04 1.88 4.30
CA GLY A 467 -35.43 2.14 5.60
C GLY A 467 -35.48 3.61 5.98
N ALA A 468 -35.05 4.50 5.09
CA ALA A 468 -35.06 5.94 5.35
C ALA A 468 -36.45 6.50 5.68
N VAL A 469 -37.49 6.09 4.94
CA VAL A 469 -38.88 6.50 5.20
C VAL A 469 -39.35 5.98 6.56
N THR A 470 -39.08 4.70 6.87
CA THR A 470 -39.37 4.10 8.19
C THR A 470 -38.67 4.84 9.33
N GLY A 471 -37.39 5.18 9.14
CA GLY A 471 -36.60 5.92 10.13
C GLY A 471 -37.12 7.33 10.36
N LEU A 472 -37.43 8.06 9.28
CA LEU A 472 -38.02 9.40 9.34
C LEU A 472 -39.40 9.38 10.01
N ALA A 473 -40.21 8.35 9.78
CA ALA A 473 -41.50 8.16 10.44
C ALA A 473 -41.34 8.11 11.96
N ALA A 474 -40.34 7.38 12.43
CA ALA A 474 -40.04 7.19 13.84
C ALA A 474 -39.16 8.30 14.45
N ALA A 475 -38.57 9.17 13.63
CA ALA A 475 -37.77 10.31 14.09
C ALA A 475 -38.64 11.31 14.85
N ALA A 476 -38.05 12.00 15.83
CA ALA A 476 -38.71 13.13 16.47
C ALA A 476 -38.89 14.29 15.47
N ARG A 477 -39.88 15.16 15.73
CA ARG A 477 -40.35 16.17 14.76
C ARG A 477 -39.23 17.09 14.28
N ARG A 478 -38.29 17.44 15.16
CA ARG A 478 -37.18 18.34 14.87
C ARG A 478 -36.18 17.70 13.91
N GLU A 479 -35.78 16.47 14.20
CA GLU A 479 -34.83 15.66 13.42
C GLU A 479 -35.41 15.36 12.04
N ARG A 480 -36.69 14.99 11.99
CA ARG A 480 -37.43 14.79 10.73
C ARG A 480 -37.45 16.06 9.88
N ALA A 481 -37.78 17.21 10.48
CA ALA A 481 -37.82 18.49 9.77
C ALA A 481 -36.43 18.90 9.25
N ALA A 482 -35.36 18.63 10.01
CA ALA A 482 -33.99 18.90 9.58
C ALA A 482 -33.57 17.99 8.40
N ALA A 483 -33.99 16.73 8.40
CA ALA A 483 -33.68 15.75 7.35
C ALA A 483 -34.43 15.98 6.03
N LEU A 484 -35.66 16.53 6.10
CA LEU A 484 -36.52 16.80 4.95
C LEU A 484 -36.14 18.09 4.22
N THR A 485 -34.90 18.14 3.73
CA THR A 485 -34.42 19.20 2.84
C THR A 485 -35.19 19.20 1.51
N PRO A 486 -35.16 20.30 0.74
CA PRO A 486 -35.74 20.34 -0.61
C PRO A 486 -35.37 19.13 -1.47
N ALA A 487 -34.07 18.83 -1.57
CA ALA A 487 -33.55 17.72 -2.37
C ALA A 487 -33.98 16.34 -1.84
N THR A 488 -34.07 16.18 -0.51
CA THR A 488 -34.62 14.96 0.10
C THR A 488 -36.08 14.77 -0.28
N CYS A 489 -36.89 15.84 -0.21
CA CYS A 489 -38.30 15.78 -0.57
C CYS A 489 -38.52 15.45 -2.04
N ASP A 490 -37.73 16.05 -2.95
CA ASP A 490 -37.82 15.76 -4.39
C ASP A 490 -37.51 14.28 -4.65
N LEU A 491 -36.43 13.75 -4.06
CA LEU A 491 -36.06 12.34 -4.16
C LEU A 491 -37.17 11.40 -3.64
N LEU A 492 -37.72 11.68 -2.46
CA LEU A 492 -38.77 10.85 -1.87
C LEU A 492 -40.07 10.92 -2.67
N TYR A 493 -40.39 12.08 -3.24
CA TYR A 493 -41.54 12.24 -4.11
C TYR A 493 -41.40 11.40 -5.38
N GLU A 494 -40.23 11.43 -6.02
CA GLU A 494 -39.98 10.71 -7.26
C GLU A 494 -39.89 9.18 -7.08
N HIS A 495 -39.25 8.72 -6.01
CA HIS A 495 -38.87 7.30 -5.86
C HIS A 495 -39.60 6.56 -4.72
N ALA A 496 -40.35 7.27 -3.87
CA ALA A 496 -41.03 6.66 -2.73
C ALA A 496 -42.52 7.05 -2.60
N ALA A 497 -43.15 7.55 -3.68
CA ALA A 497 -44.54 8.02 -3.68
C ALA A 497 -45.55 7.01 -3.08
N GLU A 498 -45.42 5.72 -3.42
CA GLU A 498 -46.29 4.66 -2.88
C GLU A 498 -46.06 4.44 -1.37
N ARG A 499 -44.79 4.41 -0.95
CA ARG A 499 -44.36 4.20 0.44
C ARG A 499 -44.83 5.32 1.36
N LEU A 500 -44.77 6.56 0.86
CA LEU A 500 -45.21 7.75 1.58
C LEU A 500 -46.70 7.67 1.96
N ARG A 501 -47.55 6.99 1.18
CA ARG A 501 -48.98 6.86 1.52
C ARG A 501 -49.23 6.18 2.87
N ALA A 502 -48.35 5.27 3.28
CA ALA A 502 -48.44 4.59 4.56
C ALA A 502 -47.89 5.42 5.73
N VAL A 503 -47.25 6.57 5.46
CA VAL A 503 -46.52 7.35 6.46
C VAL A 503 -46.85 8.86 6.35
N PRO A 504 -48.05 9.29 6.77
CA PRO A 504 -48.50 10.70 6.64
C PRO A 504 -47.54 11.70 7.29
N ALA A 505 -46.91 11.31 8.39
CA ALA A 505 -45.96 12.13 9.16
C ALA A 505 -44.70 12.55 8.37
N VAL A 506 -44.38 11.83 7.28
CA VAL A 506 -43.30 12.13 6.33
C VAL A 506 -43.88 12.65 5.02
N ALA A 507 -44.97 12.05 4.53
CA ALA A 507 -45.59 12.39 3.27
C ALA A 507 -46.12 13.82 3.20
N ILE A 508 -46.78 14.32 4.26
CA ILE A 508 -47.36 15.65 4.29
C ILE A 508 -46.28 16.74 4.10
N PRO A 509 -45.17 16.76 4.87
CA PRO A 509 -44.09 17.71 4.63
C PRO A 509 -43.40 17.57 3.26
N VAL A 510 -43.23 16.35 2.75
CA VAL A 510 -42.64 16.10 1.42
C VAL A 510 -43.52 16.72 0.33
N LEU A 511 -44.82 16.42 0.35
CA LEU A 511 -45.81 16.94 -0.59
C LEU A 511 -45.92 18.47 -0.50
N ALA A 512 -45.98 19.04 0.71
CA ALA A 512 -45.99 20.49 0.92
C ALA A 512 -44.75 21.16 0.29
N SER A 513 -43.59 20.56 0.54
CA SER A 513 -42.29 21.01 0.05
C SER A 513 -42.19 20.99 -1.48
N VAL A 514 -42.70 19.95 -2.14
CA VAL A 514 -42.72 19.85 -3.62
C VAL A 514 -43.74 20.82 -4.20
N GLY A 515 -44.99 20.80 -3.75
CA GLY A 515 -46.06 21.63 -4.31
C GLY A 515 -45.81 23.13 -4.17
N ARG A 516 -45.19 23.58 -3.06
CA ARG A 516 -44.87 25.01 -2.91
C ARG A 516 -43.82 25.48 -3.94
N ARG A 517 -42.85 24.63 -4.29
CA ARG A 517 -41.75 24.95 -5.21
C ARG A 517 -42.10 24.71 -6.68
N GLU A 518 -42.82 23.63 -6.98
CA GLU A 518 -43.12 23.20 -8.35
C GLU A 518 -44.57 23.48 -8.73
N ARG A 519 -44.82 24.62 -9.38
CA ARG A 519 -46.17 25.01 -9.82
C ARG A 519 -46.88 23.94 -10.65
N GLY A 520 -46.16 23.32 -11.59
CA GLY A 520 -46.72 22.27 -12.46
C GLY A 520 -47.18 21.00 -11.73
N ARG A 521 -46.76 20.78 -10.47
CA ARG A 521 -47.12 19.62 -9.66
C ARG A 521 -48.20 19.91 -8.63
N ARG A 522 -48.64 21.16 -8.47
CA ARG A 522 -49.52 21.57 -7.36
C ARG A 522 -50.86 20.84 -7.31
N ILE A 523 -51.48 20.60 -8.47
CA ILE A 523 -52.76 19.89 -8.56
C ILE A 523 -52.58 18.42 -8.16
N GLU A 524 -51.55 17.76 -8.68
CA GLU A 524 -51.19 16.37 -8.34
C GLU A 524 -50.92 16.21 -6.84
N VAL A 525 -50.08 17.09 -6.29
CA VAL A 525 -49.74 17.17 -4.87
C VAL A 525 -50.97 17.43 -4.01
N THR A 526 -51.87 18.32 -4.43
CA THR A 526 -53.12 18.60 -3.72
C THR A 526 -53.98 17.33 -3.63
N GLY A 527 -54.15 16.61 -4.74
CA GLY A 527 -54.86 15.34 -4.73
C GLY A 527 -54.21 14.28 -3.82
N ALA A 528 -52.87 14.23 -3.77
CA ALA A 528 -52.16 13.34 -2.86
C ALA A 528 -52.35 13.70 -1.38
N LEU A 529 -52.32 14.99 -1.03
CA LEU A 529 -52.59 15.49 0.31
C LEU A 529 -54.03 15.19 0.77
N LEU A 530 -55.01 15.39 -0.12
CA LEU A 530 -56.41 15.08 0.17
C LEU A 530 -56.62 13.59 0.47
N ARG A 531 -55.92 12.69 -0.22
CA ARG A 531 -55.97 11.24 0.03
C ARG A 531 -55.34 10.81 1.36
N LEU A 532 -54.45 11.63 1.93
CA LEU A 532 -53.79 11.35 3.21
C LEU A 532 -54.63 11.81 4.42
N ALA A 533 -55.66 12.61 4.20
CA ALA A 533 -56.46 13.13 5.27
C ALA A 533 -57.57 12.15 5.70
N PRO A 534 -57.75 11.90 7.00
CA PRO A 534 -58.97 11.26 7.48
C PRO A 534 -60.18 12.18 7.25
N ALA A 535 -61.37 11.58 7.17
CA ALA A 535 -62.63 12.28 6.89
C ALA A 535 -62.99 13.37 7.93
N ASP A 536 -62.44 13.27 9.15
CA ASP A 536 -62.74 14.18 10.27
C ASP A 536 -61.45 14.83 10.82
N GLY A 537 -60.99 15.90 10.15
CA GLY A 537 -59.98 16.83 10.69
C GLY A 537 -58.52 16.43 10.48
N GLY A 538 -57.81 17.20 9.66
CA GLY A 538 -56.39 17.00 9.37
C GLY A 538 -55.64 18.34 9.34
N ASP A 539 -55.49 18.99 10.50
CA ASP A 539 -54.84 20.30 10.64
C ASP A 539 -53.46 20.37 9.96
N ASP A 540 -52.68 19.27 10.00
CA ASP A 540 -51.38 19.18 9.32
C ASP A 540 -51.52 19.18 7.78
N VAL A 541 -52.58 18.57 7.23
CA VAL A 541 -52.87 18.60 5.79
C VAL A 541 -53.34 19.98 5.37
N ASP A 542 -54.17 20.65 6.17
CA ASP A 542 -54.62 22.00 5.85
C ASP A 542 -53.48 23.02 5.93
N ALA A 543 -52.57 22.88 6.90
CA ALA A 543 -51.33 23.65 6.94
C ALA A 543 -50.45 23.40 5.71
N ALA A 544 -50.29 22.14 5.28
CA ALA A 544 -49.55 21.79 4.07
C ALA A 544 -50.20 22.37 2.81
N LEU A 545 -51.52 22.29 2.67
CA LEU A 545 -52.26 22.88 1.56
C LEU A 545 -52.10 24.41 1.54
N ALA A 546 -52.09 25.06 2.70
CA ALA A 546 -51.82 26.49 2.82
C ALA A 546 -50.41 26.85 2.33
N GLU A 547 -49.41 26.02 2.62
CA GLU A 547 -48.04 26.19 2.10
C GLU A 547 -47.96 26.02 0.58
N VAL A 548 -48.57 24.96 0.03
CA VAL A 548 -48.60 24.69 -1.42
C VAL A 548 -49.20 25.87 -2.18
N TRP A 549 -50.30 26.41 -1.65
CA TRP A 549 -51.05 27.51 -2.24
C TRP A 549 -50.79 28.86 -1.57
N ALA A 550 -49.60 29.04 -0.97
CA ALA A 550 -49.19 30.32 -0.39
C ALA A 550 -49.21 31.42 -1.45
N ALA A 551 -48.72 31.12 -2.67
CA ALA A 551 -48.98 31.92 -3.85
C ALA A 551 -50.29 31.46 -4.52
N PRO A 552 -51.26 32.36 -4.76
CA PRO A 552 -52.56 31.96 -5.28
C PRO A 552 -52.46 31.43 -6.72
N PRO A 553 -53.38 30.52 -7.11
CA PRO A 553 -53.39 29.90 -8.43
C PRO A 553 -53.66 30.92 -9.54
N SER A 554 -53.31 30.54 -10.76
CA SER A 554 -53.86 31.15 -11.97
C SER A 554 -55.33 30.74 -12.18
N ALA A 555 -56.05 31.47 -13.05
CA ALA A 555 -57.42 31.11 -13.38
C ALA A 555 -57.55 29.69 -13.95
N VAL A 556 -56.57 29.25 -14.75
CA VAL A 556 -56.51 27.90 -15.31
C VAL A 556 -56.28 26.85 -14.21
N GLU A 557 -55.26 27.02 -13.36
CA GLU A 557 -55.00 26.10 -12.24
C GLU A 557 -56.20 25.99 -11.28
N CYS A 558 -56.93 27.09 -11.10
CA CYS A 558 -58.10 27.12 -10.23
C CYS A 558 -59.31 26.38 -10.84
N VAL A 559 -59.52 26.49 -12.16
CA VAL A 559 -60.50 25.67 -12.88
C VAL A 559 -60.14 24.19 -12.78
N ASP A 560 -58.88 23.83 -13.04
CA ASP A 560 -58.42 22.45 -12.99
C ASP A 560 -58.57 21.83 -11.59
N LEU A 561 -58.34 22.61 -10.53
CA LEU A 561 -58.60 22.20 -9.15
C LEU A 561 -60.09 21.93 -8.89
N LEU A 562 -60.98 22.82 -9.34
CA LEU A 562 -62.43 22.68 -9.17
C LEU A 562 -62.96 21.48 -9.97
N ASP A 563 -62.39 21.22 -11.14
CA ASP A 563 -62.71 20.06 -11.96
C ASP A 563 -62.26 18.74 -11.31
N ALA A 564 -61.06 18.72 -10.73
CA ALA A 564 -60.50 17.52 -10.13
C ALA A 564 -61.07 17.18 -8.74
N PHE A 565 -61.38 18.18 -7.91
CA PHE A 565 -61.60 18.01 -6.46
C PHE A 565 -62.77 18.84 -5.91
N GLY A 566 -63.77 19.15 -6.74
CA GLY A 566 -64.78 20.17 -6.42
C GLY A 566 -65.53 19.99 -5.09
N LYS A 567 -65.82 18.76 -4.68
CA LYS A 567 -66.50 18.48 -3.40
C LYS A 567 -65.52 18.64 -2.23
N GLU A 568 -64.33 18.08 -2.36
CA GLU A 568 -63.27 18.13 -1.36
C GLU A 568 -62.75 19.57 -1.14
N LEU A 569 -62.85 20.44 -2.16
CA LEU A 569 -62.57 21.88 -2.03
C LEU A 569 -63.58 22.58 -1.12
N ALA A 570 -64.88 22.28 -1.26
CA ALA A 570 -65.94 22.90 -0.48
C ALA A 570 -65.80 22.57 1.01
N ASP A 571 -65.39 21.34 1.29
CA ASP A 571 -65.24 20.81 2.65
C ASP A 571 -63.97 21.35 3.36
N ARG A 572 -63.08 22.06 2.66
CA ARG A 572 -61.81 22.59 3.21
C ARG A 572 -61.65 24.10 3.04
N PRO A 573 -61.70 24.89 4.13
CA PRO A 573 -61.59 26.35 4.06
C PRO A 573 -60.34 26.87 3.35
N VAL A 574 -59.20 26.20 3.49
CA VAL A 574 -57.93 26.59 2.87
C VAL A 574 -57.96 26.53 1.34
N LEU A 575 -58.77 25.63 0.77
CA LEU A 575 -58.94 25.50 -0.68
C LEU A 575 -60.12 26.30 -1.20
N ALA A 576 -61.23 26.36 -0.45
CA ALA A 576 -62.43 27.12 -0.82
C ALA A 576 -62.17 28.63 -1.03
N VAL A 577 -61.12 29.18 -0.42
CA VAL A 577 -60.73 30.60 -0.57
C VAL A 577 -59.87 30.88 -1.82
N LEU A 578 -59.33 29.85 -2.49
CA LEU A 578 -58.42 30.04 -3.63
C LEU A 578 -59.03 30.76 -4.83
N PRO A 579 -60.30 30.52 -5.23
CA PRO A 579 -60.93 31.28 -6.30
C PRO A 579 -61.03 32.77 -5.98
N SER A 580 -61.46 33.14 -4.76
CA SER A 580 -61.48 34.53 -4.29
C SER A 580 -60.11 35.20 -4.38
N ARG A 581 -59.06 34.53 -3.90
CA ARG A 581 -57.68 35.04 -3.97
C ARG A 581 -57.16 35.18 -5.41
N THR A 582 -57.71 34.40 -6.34
CA THR A 582 -57.40 34.50 -7.77
C THR A 582 -58.08 35.73 -8.36
N PHE A 583 -59.36 35.94 -8.07
CA PHE A 583 -60.12 37.10 -8.53
C PHE A 583 -59.55 38.42 -8.00
N GLU A 584 -59.15 38.48 -6.73
CA GLU A 584 -58.56 39.68 -6.10
C GLU A 584 -57.27 40.17 -6.77
N ARG A 585 -56.58 39.30 -7.52
CA ARG A 585 -55.32 39.63 -8.22
C ARG A 585 -55.52 40.08 -9.66
N LEU A 586 -56.75 40.03 -10.18
CA LEU A 586 -57.04 40.41 -11.55
C LEU A 586 -57.04 41.94 -11.70
N GLY A 587 -56.36 42.42 -12.74
CA GLY A 587 -56.53 43.81 -13.20
C GLY A 587 -57.81 43.97 -14.01
N CYS A 588 -58.27 45.20 -14.20
CA CYS A 588 -59.51 45.51 -14.94
C CYS A 588 -59.54 44.86 -16.33
N ASP A 589 -58.41 44.85 -17.03
CA ASP A 589 -58.30 44.27 -18.39
C ASP A 589 -58.42 42.74 -18.42
N ALA A 590 -58.20 42.05 -17.28
CA ALA A 590 -58.27 40.59 -17.17
C ALA A 590 -59.63 40.07 -16.69
N LEU A 591 -60.56 40.95 -16.31
CA LEU A 591 -61.90 40.57 -15.84
C LEU A 591 -62.76 40.00 -16.97
N ALA A 592 -62.59 40.50 -18.20
CA ALA A 592 -63.27 40.01 -19.40
C ALA A 592 -62.51 38.88 -20.12
N ASP A 593 -61.39 38.40 -19.57
CA ASP A 593 -60.64 37.28 -20.16
C ASP A 593 -61.47 35.98 -20.12
N ALA A 594 -61.35 35.18 -21.17
CA ALA A 594 -62.12 33.95 -21.32
C ALA A 594 -61.83 32.94 -20.20
N GLN A 595 -60.61 32.86 -19.68
CA GLN A 595 -60.26 31.95 -18.58
C GLN A 595 -60.80 32.45 -17.24
N THR A 596 -60.82 33.76 -17.02
CA THR A 596 -61.45 34.37 -15.84
C THR A 596 -62.95 34.09 -15.79
N LEU A 597 -63.65 34.28 -16.91
CA LEU A 597 -65.09 34.01 -17.02
C LEU A 597 -65.39 32.51 -16.86
N ARG A 598 -64.53 31.65 -17.40
CA ARG A 598 -64.63 30.20 -17.19
C ARG A 598 -64.47 29.82 -15.73
N LEU A 599 -63.51 30.42 -15.02
CA LEU A 599 -63.35 30.23 -13.59
C LEU A 599 -64.60 30.67 -12.83
N ALA A 600 -65.13 31.87 -13.09
CA ALA A 600 -66.32 32.38 -12.43
C ALA A 600 -67.54 31.45 -12.62
N ALA A 601 -67.78 30.99 -13.86
CA ALA A 601 -68.83 30.04 -14.15
C ALA A 601 -68.62 28.70 -13.42
N ARG A 602 -67.37 28.23 -13.34
CA ARG A 602 -67.06 26.96 -12.67
C ARG A 602 -67.20 27.04 -11.16
N VAL A 603 -66.78 28.14 -10.54
CA VAL A 603 -66.98 28.42 -9.12
C VAL A 603 -68.47 28.39 -8.79
N GLN A 604 -69.32 29.09 -9.54
CA GLN A 604 -70.76 29.07 -9.32
C GLN A 604 -71.38 27.66 -9.44
N ALA A 605 -70.82 26.80 -10.29
CA ALA A 605 -71.31 25.44 -10.48
C ALA A 605 -70.85 24.46 -9.39
N VAL A 606 -69.67 24.66 -8.81
CA VAL A 606 -69.03 23.71 -7.88
C VAL A 606 -69.08 24.17 -6.42
N LEU A 607 -68.99 25.49 -6.20
CA LEU A 607 -69.02 26.17 -4.92
C LEU A 607 -70.14 27.22 -4.97
N PRO A 608 -71.43 26.81 -4.95
CA PRO A 608 -72.55 27.73 -5.13
C PRO A 608 -72.73 28.71 -3.97
N ASP A 609 -72.17 28.37 -2.80
CA ASP A 609 -72.34 29.12 -1.56
C ASP A 609 -71.04 29.78 -1.10
N GLY A 610 -71.18 30.88 -0.35
CA GLY A 610 -70.05 31.56 0.31
C GLY A 610 -69.36 32.63 -0.53
N ARG A 611 -68.20 33.09 -0.06
CA ARG A 611 -67.48 34.26 -0.60
C ARG A 611 -67.01 34.05 -2.05
N ALA A 612 -66.51 32.87 -2.39
CA ALA A 612 -66.04 32.57 -3.74
C ALA A 612 -67.16 32.69 -4.78
N ALA A 613 -68.38 32.25 -4.46
CA ALA A 613 -69.56 32.39 -5.30
C ALA A 613 -69.93 33.87 -5.52
N ALA A 614 -69.90 34.67 -4.44
CA ALA A 614 -70.16 36.11 -4.50
C ALA A 614 -69.12 36.84 -5.35
N ASP A 615 -67.83 36.53 -5.17
CA ASP A 615 -66.74 37.11 -5.95
C ASP A 615 -66.85 36.73 -7.44
N ALA A 616 -67.23 35.47 -7.75
CA ALA A 616 -67.47 35.02 -9.11
C ALA A 616 -68.64 35.76 -9.79
N THR A 617 -69.73 36.03 -9.05
CA THR A 617 -70.84 36.85 -9.55
C THR A 617 -70.39 38.27 -9.84
N ALA A 618 -69.63 38.88 -8.92
CA ALA A 618 -69.09 40.22 -9.10
C ALA A 618 -68.17 40.31 -10.34
N VAL A 619 -67.27 39.34 -10.54
CA VAL A 619 -66.38 39.30 -11.71
C VAL A 619 -67.18 39.25 -13.03
N ARG A 620 -68.27 38.47 -13.08
CA ARG A 620 -69.14 38.41 -14.26
C ARG A 620 -69.86 39.75 -14.50
N ALA A 621 -70.42 40.35 -13.46
CA ALA A 621 -71.05 41.67 -13.53
C ALA A 621 -70.07 42.74 -14.06
N TYR A 622 -68.84 42.77 -13.55
CA TYR A 622 -67.81 43.68 -14.04
C TYR A 622 -67.39 43.41 -15.49
N ALA A 623 -67.27 42.15 -15.90
CA ALA A 623 -66.93 41.79 -17.28
C ALA A 623 -68.04 42.20 -18.27
N ASP A 624 -69.30 41.98 -17.89
CA ASP A 624 -70.47 42.41 -18.67
C ASP A 624 -70.51 43.95 -18.77
N ALA A 625 -70.16 44.65 -17.69
CA ALA A 625 -70.07 46.12 -17.69
C ALA A 625 -68.94 46.67 -18.57
N ILE A 626 -67.77 46.05 -18.57
CA ILE A 626 -66.62 46.45 -19.40
C ILE A 626 -66.87 46.21 -20.90
N THR A 627 -67.62 45.15 -21.23
CA THR A 627 -67.93 44.77 -22.61
C THR A 627 -69.21 45.39 -23.15
N ALA A 628 -69.98 46.09 -22.31
CA ALA A 628 -71.21 46.77 -22.68
C ALA A 628 -70.96 47.92 -23.68
N GLY A 629 -71.60 47.85 -24.84
CA GLY A 629 -71.51 48.89 -25.87
C GLY A 629 -72.23 50.21 -25.53
N ARG A 630 -72.97 50.29 -24.42
CA ARG A 630 -73.70 51.48 -23.97
C ARG A 630 -73.63 51.65 -22.44
N PRO A 631 -73.57 52.89 -21.92
CA PRO A 631 -73.50 53.16 -20.48
C PRO A 631 -74.67 52.58 -19.67
N ASP A 632 -75.89 52.59 -20.21
CA ASP A 632 -77.09 52.04 -19.56
C ASP A 632 -77.06 50.50 -19.43
N ASP A 633 -76.30 49.83 -20.30
CA ASP A 633 -76.10 48.38 -20.26
C ASP A 633 -75.03 48.03 -19.22
N ALA A 634 -74.00 48.87 -19.08
CA ALA A 634 -72.98 48.73 -18.04
C ALA A 634 -73.53 48.97 -16.63
N ALA A 635 -74.40 49.98 -16.45
CA ALA A 635 -75.04 50.26 -15.16
C ALA A 635 -75.93 49.10 -14.70
N ARG A 636 -76.72 48.51 -15.62
CA ARG A 636 -77.57 47.35 -15.31
C ARG A 636 -76.80 46.09 -14.94
N ALA A 637 -75.60 45.90 -15.50
CA ALA A 637 -74.74 44.77 -15.16
C ALA A 637 -74.17 44.89 -13.73
N MET A 638 -73.94 46.11 -13.24
CA MET A 638 -73.38 46.38 -11.91
C MET A 638 -74.41 46.35 -10.76
N ASP A 639 -75.71 46.44 -11.08
CA ASP A 639 -76.83 46.38 -10.13
C ASP A 639 -77.30 44.93 -9.81
N ALA A 640 -76.70 43.92 -10.46
CA ALA A 640 -77.01 42.49 -10.34
C ALA A 640 -75.94 41.74 -9.54
#